data_AF-A0A6I5KYS1-F1
#
_entry.id   AF-A0A6I5KYS1-F1
#
_cell.length_a   1.000
_cell.length_b   1.000
_cell.length_c   1.000
_cell.angle_alpha   90.00
_cell.angle_beta   90.00
_cell.angle_gamma   90.00
#
_symmetry.space_group_name_H-M   'P 1'
#
loop_
_entity.id
_entity.type
_entity.pdbx_description
1 polymer ?
#
loop_
_entity_poly.entity_id
_entity_poly.type
_entity_poly.pdbx_seq_one_letter_code
_entity_poly.pdbx_strand_id
1 'polypeptide(L)'
;MSKQIDIGVEIDHIDSLTRANGKTAISELIWNSLDADASVINIEFEKTKLGSINYLLIKDNGHGLNYQKAQDVFSKLGGSEKKLNRISPNGRHYHGKEGKGRYKSLALGDLVEFTSRYKNGESNKEYTITLDRNHLSYSDFSDLKTLPKGNYSTGFQVRIENVNQENASQAIDINSRKELEQKFASYWINYPDFSIIINGQKLEFSSLIKHSEEQDILVNDGGFDYRFKIKIIEWSFDIKKQTYLCNTKGIPFQETNLGIRSTLPISIFIQSNYIEKLHRENRLALDSLDEILNSVIKDSKKIARDYVRRRLHQYSGKFINELKEKGLYPYKGKPDTIVEESKRQVFDIVALQVNEYLPDFETQDDKSKKLTLSLIKESLENDTTSLQRILTEVIELPEEKRNDLFEILDETSLSNIIDAMTEIKNRLNLLNGIEQLIYDTDLNKQVKERKHLHKIVVNETWIFGDKYTYGADDVTLKNVLKAYLKDAIGRDDFQEVVDSEDNDELRTIPDVCLWQQFSMGSAGKENLIIELKKPNKDAGFIEKSQIESYATKVSNDPRFPKDKTKWKFLLVTKDIKPEIEPLLNQKNRNYGHVSEGDNFDVYVLPWGHILSEARTRHEFIRDKLNLNLKDNEHGLDYLKNKYKEYLPEEFK
;
A
#
# COMPACT_ATOMS: atom_id res chain seq x y z
N MET A 1 11.53 34.52 -53.82
CA MET A 1 12.95 34.23 -53.64
C MET A 1 13.13 33.45 -52.36
N SER A 2 13.68 32.24 -52.44
CA SER A 2 14.09 31.46 -51.28
C SER A 2 15.00 32.29 -50.38
N LYS A 3 14.76 32.23 -49.07
CA LYS A 3 15.45 33.06 -48.08
C LYS A 3 16.32 32.15 -47.21
N GLN A 4 17.62 32.43 -47.17
CA GLN A 4 18.55 31.76 -46.28
C GLN A 4 18.69 32.57 -44.99
N ILE A 5 18.62 31.90 -43.84
CA ILE A 5 18.67 32.52 -42.51
C ILE A 5 19.81 31.91 -41.70
N ASP A 6 20.73 32.76 -41.24
CA ASP A 6 21.82 32.38 -40.33
C ASP A 6 21.29 32.12 -38.91
N ILE A 7 21.72 31.02 -38.31
CA ILE A 7 21.29 30.54 -36.98
C ILE A 7 22.06 31.26 -35.85
N GLY A 8 23.16 31.96 -36.15
CA GLY A 8 23.86 32.85 -35.23
C GLY A 8 24.52 32.16 -34.03
N VAL A 9 24.92 30.88 -34.16
CA VAL A 9 25.56 30.07 -33.11
C VAL A 9 26.72 29.25 -33.69
N GLU A 10 27.76 28.98 -32.89
CA GLU A 10 28.89 28.13 -33.27
C GLU A 10 28.44 26.72 -33.68
N ILE A 11 29.01 26.25 -34.80
CA ILE A 11 28.68 24.98 -35.47
C ILE A 11 28.80 23.78 -34.52
N ASP A 12 29.81 23.79 -33.63
CA ASP A 12 30.07 22.73 -32.66
C ASP A 12 28.89 22.49 -31.70
N HIS A 13 28.12 23.55 -31.39
CA HIS A 13 26.97 23.44 -30.50
C HIS A 13 25.77 22.81 -31.21
N ILE A 14 25.61 23.07 -32.52
CA ILE A 14 24.57 22.46 -33.37
C ILE A 14 24.91 20.99 -33.64
N ASP A 15 26.18 20.69 -33.93
CA ASP A 15 26.64 19.33 -34.21
C ASP A 15 26.37 18.39 -33.02
N SER A 16 26.56 18.85 -31.78
CA SER A 16 26.25 18.07 -30.59
C SER A 16 24.78 17.60 -30.51
N LEU A 17 23.84 18.40 -31.03
CA LEU A 17 22.40 18.08 -31.04
C LEU A 17 22.04 17.08 -32.15
N THR A 18 22.86 16.98 -33.20
CA THR A 18 22.68 16.02 -34.32
C THR A 18 23.15 14.61 -33.97
N ARG A 19 23.77 14.41 -32.80
CA ARG A 19 24.27 13.11 -32.31
C ARG A 19 23.29 12.39 -31.36
N ALA A 20 22.06 12.86 -31.26
CA ALA A 20 21.02 12.18 -30.49
C ALA A 20 20.76 10.76 -31.02
N ASN A 21 20.31 9.84 -30.17
CA ASN A 21 19.83 8.55 -30.65
C ASN A 21 18.46 8.69 -31.34
N GLY A 22 18.12 7.73 -32.20
CA GLY A 22 16.89 7.78 -32.99
C GLY A 22 15.61 7.91 -32.17
N LYS A 23 15.55 7.21 -31.04
CA LYS A 23 14.42 7.27 -30.08
C LYS A 23 14.21 8.67 -29.53
N THR A 24 15.28 9.37 -29.16
CA THR A 24 15.21 10.73 -28.63
C THR A 24 14.77 11.69 -29.71
N ALA A 25 15.31 11.56 -30.93
CA ALA A 25 14.95 12.41 -32.07
C ALA A 25 13.46 12.30 -32.42
N ILE A 26 12.92 11.09 -32.54
CA ILE A 26 11.49 10.91 -32.85
C ILE A 26 10.59 11.38 -31.70
N SER A 27 11.00 11.15 -30.44
CA SER A 27 10.26 11.63 -29.27
C SER A 27 10.13 13.16 -29.28
N GLU A 28 11.18 13.87 -29.66
CA GLU A 28 11.20 15.34 -29.70
C GLU A 28 10.31 15.89 -30.82
N LEU A 29 10.25 15.19 -31.97
CA LEU A 29 9.29 15.53 -33.03
C LEU A 29 7.84 15.33 -32.57
N ILE A 30 7.55 14.21 -31.89
CA ILE A 30 6.22 13.97 -31.30
C ILE A 30 5.88 15.06 -30.27
N TRP A 31 6.80 15.42 -29.39
CA TRP A 31 6.60 16.51 -28.43
C TRP A 31 6.34 17.85 -29.10
N ASN A 32 7.03 18.17 -30.19
CA ASN A 32 6.77 19.39 -30.95
C ASN A 32 5.37 19.41 -31.57
N SER A 33 4.88 18.27 -32.07
CA SER A 33 3.52 18.14 -32.57
C SER A 33 2.48 18.27 -31.45
N LEU A 34 2.72 17.67 -30.27
CA LEU A 34 1.83 17.80 -29.11
C LEU A 34 1.79 19.23 -28.57
N ASP A 35 2.94 19.90 -28.54
CA ASP A 35 3.05 21.33 -28.21
C ASP A 35 2.28 22.20 -29.21
N ALA A 36 2.11 21.75 -30.46
CA ALA A 36 1.29 22.42 -31.48
C ALA A 36 -0.21 22.06 -31.41
N ASP A 37 -0.64 21.45 -30.30
CA ASP A 37 -2.01 20.96 -30.07
C ASP A 37 -2.50 19.92 -31.09
N ALA A 38 -1.60 19.12 -31.65
CA ALA A 38 -1.99 18.04 -32.56
C ALA A 38 -2.79 16.95 -31.83
N SER A 39 -3.94 16.58 -32.40
CA SER A 39 -4.73 15.41 -31.95
C SER A 39 -4.38 14.13 -32.70
N VAL A 40 -3.72 14.23 -33.86
CA VAL A 40 -3.26 13.08 -34.64
C VAL A 40 -1.84 13.32 -35.11
N ILE A 41 -0.95 12.37 -34.84
CA ILE A 41 0.44 12.36 -35.28
C ILE A 41 0.67 11.05 -36.05
N ASN A 42 0.93 11.16 -37.36
CA ASN A 42 1.22 10.03 -38.24
C ASN A 42 2.72 9.98 -38.53
N ILE A 43 3.35 8.83 -38.30
CA ILE A 43 4.74 8.54 -38.62
C ILE A 43 4.74 7.44 -39.68
N GLU A 44 5.13 7.80 -40.90
CA GLU A 44 5.19 6.92 -42.06
C GLU A 44 6.65 6.75 -42.50
N PHE A 45 6.96 5.60 -43.11
CA PHE A 45 8.25 5.35 -43.71
C PHE A 45 8.11 4.45 -44.93
N GLU A 46 8.99 4.65 -45.90
CA GLU A 46 9.08 3.80 -47.07
C GLU A 46 10.42 3.06 -47.05
N LYS A 47 10.41 1.76 -47.36
CA LYS A 47 11.64 0.97 -47.54
C LYS A 47 11.96 0.84 -49.03
N THR A 48 13.25 0.88 -49.35
CA THR A 48 13.76 0.54 -50.68
C THR A 48 13.60 -0.95 -50.95
N LYS A 49 13.81 -1.37 -52.21
CA LYS A 49 13.81 -2.80 -52.59
C LYS A 49 14.86 -3.63 -51.82
N LEU A 50 15.91 -2.99 -51.30
CA LEU A 50 16.98 -3.63 -50.52
C LEU A 50 16.67 -3.65 -49.01
N GLY A 51 15.50 -3.15 -48.58
CA GLY A 51 15.07 -3.17 -47.18
C GLY A 51 15.52 -2.00 -46.32
N SER A 52 16.38 -1.10 -46.84
CA SER A 52 16.76 0.15 -46.18
C SER A 52 15.62 1.17 -46.19
N ILE A 53 15.55 2.03 -45.19
CA ILE A 53 14.55 3.10 -45.10
C ILE A 53 14.95 4.23 -46.06
N ASN A 54 14.07 4.52 -47.03
CA ASN A 54 14.23 5.56 -48.04
C ASN A 54 14.03 6.95 -47.44
N TYR A 55 12.89 7.15 -46.76
CA TYR A 55 12.57 8.37 -46.04
C TYR A 55 11.70 8.08 -44.82
N LEU A 56 11.73 8.99 -43.85
CA LEU A 56 10.77 9.08 -42.75
C LEU A 56 9.88 10.31 -42.94
N LEU A 57 8.60 10.18 -42.59
CA LEU A 57 7.61 11.25 -42.75
C LEU A 57 6.74 11.35 -41.51
N ILE A 58 6.86 12.46 -40.79
CA ILE A 58 6.06 12.75 -39.59
C ILE A 58 5.05 13.83 -39.97
N LYS A 59 3.76 13.57 -39.80
CA LYS A 59 2.67 14.51 -40.09
C LYS A 59 1.83 14.72 -38.84
N ASP A 60 1.56 15.97 -38.49
CA ASP A 60 0.60 16.31 -37.46
C ASP A 60 -0.52 17.21 -37.98
N ASN A 61 -1.61 17.27 -37.22
CA ASN A 61 -2.76 18.12 -37.50
C ASN A 61 -2.86 19.32 -36.54
N GLY A 62 -1.72 19.78 -36.02
CA GLY A 62 -1.66 20.92 -35.11
C GLY A 62 -1.97 22.25 -35.80
N HIS A 63 -1.71 23.36 -35.11
CA HIS A 63 -2.01 24.69 -35.64
C HIS A 63 -1.01 25.20 -36.71
N GLY A 64 0.11 24.51 -36.93
CA GLY A 64 1.20 24.96 -37.80
C GLY A 64 1.98 26.16 -37.24
N LEU A 65 2.88 26.77 -38.00
CA LEU A 65 3.65 27.93 -37.54
C LEU A 65 3.56 29.04 -38.58
N ASN A 66 3.27 30.26 -38.13
CA ASN A 66 3.26 31.42 -39.00
C ASN A 66 4.65 31.69 -39.58
N TYR A 67 4.72 32.03 -40.87
CA TYR A 67 5.97 32.28 -41.60
C TYR A 67 6.93 33.24 -40.90
N GLN A 68 6.44 34.38 -40.39
CA GLN A 68 7.29 35.36 -39.68
C GLN A 68 7.88 34.75 -38.40
N LYS A 69 7.02 34.08 -37.63
CA LYS A 69 7.42 33.41 -36.39
C LYS A 69 8.40 32.27 -36.64
N ALA A 70 8.27 31.57 -37.76
CA ALA A 70 9.20 30.53 -38.16
C ALA A 70 10.59 31.08 -38.47
N GLN A 71 10.69 32.23 -39.14
CA GLN A 71 11.97 32.89 -39.35
C GLN A 71 12.63 33.25 -38.01
N ASP A 72 11.86 33.73 -37.04
CA ASP A 72 12.38 34.08 -35.71
C ASP A 72 12.82 32.85 -34.89
N VAL A 73 12.09 31.74 -35.01
CA VAL A 73 12.38 30.50 -34.28
C VAL A 73 13.56 29.75 -34.89
N PHE A 74 13.67 29.69 -36.22
CA PHE A 74 14.76 29.00 -36.90
C PHE A 74 16.02 29.86 -37.06
N SER A 75 15.97 31.18 -36.83
CA SER A 75 17.16 32.03 -36.71
C SER A 75 17.89 31.94 -35.37
N LYS A 76 17.37 31.16 -34.40
CA LYS A 76 17.96 31.02 -33.06
C LYS A 76 18.08 29.55 -32.69
N LEU A 77 19.19 29.16 -32.07
CA LEU A 77 19.34 27.81 -31.51
C LEU A 77 18.55 27.62 -30.20
N GLY A 78 18.23 28.71 -29.50
CA GLY A 78 17.51 28.66 -28.22
C GLY A 78 16.70 29.93 -27.92
N GLY A 79 15.97 29.92 -26.80
CA GLY A 79 15.11 31.04 -26.39
C GLY A 79 13.66 30.86 -26.81
N SER A 80 13.03 29.79 -26.34
CA SER A 80 11.61 29.54 -26.59
C SER A 80 10.72 30.54 -25.85
N GLU A 81 9.79 31.19 -26.54
CA GLU A 81 8.68 31.96 -25.92
C GLU A 81 7.84 31.09 -24.97
N LYS A 82 7.93 29.76 -25.09
CA LYS A 82 7.32 28.79 -24.17
C LYS A 82 7.88 28.87 -22.74
N LYS A 83 8.93 29.67 -22.50
CA LYS A 83 9.38 30.05 -21.14
C LYS A 83 8.45 31.09 -20.48
N LEU A 84 7.82 31.96 -21.27
CA LEU A 84 6.93 33.03 -20.79
C LEU A 84 5.47 32.55 -20.75
N ASN A 85 5.02 31.82 -21.77
CA ASN A 85 3.70 31.18 -21.80
C ASN A 85 3.86 29.66 -21.64
N ARG A 86 3.32 29.08 -20.56
CA ARG A 86 3.50 27.65 -20.21
C ARG A 86 2.42 26.73 -20.80
N ILE A 87 1.43 27.30 -21.49
CA ILE A 87 0.22 26.59 -21.95
C ILE A 87 -0.02 26.93 -23.43
N SER A 88 -0.39 25.93 -24.21
CA SER A 88 -0.81 26.03 -25.60
C SER A 88 -2.22 26.64 -25.75
N PRO A 89 -2.63 27.08 -26.95
CA PRO A 89 -3.97 27.61 -27.19
C PRO A 89 -5.10 26.69 -26.72
N ASN A 90 -4.96 25.36 -26.83
CA ASN A 90 -5.98 24.39 -26.40
C ASN A 90 -5.79 23.87 -24.97
N GLY A 91 -4.84 24.43 -24.20
CA GLY A 91 -4.70 24.12 -22.77
C GLY A 91 -3.67 23.04 -22.42
N ARG A 92 -2.82 22.62 -23.36
CA ARG A 92 -1.73 21.68 -23.10
C ARG A 92 -0.51 22.39 -22.53
N HIS A 93 0.15 21.77 -21.56
CA HIS A 93 1.42 22.28 -21.06
C HIS A 93 2.52 22.03 -22.08
N TYR A 94 3.27 23.08 -22.42
CA TYR A 94 4.40 22.96 -23.32
C TYR A 94 5.51 22.13 -22.70
N HIS A 95 5.98 21.11 -23.43
CA HIS A 95 7.12 20.29 -23.07
C HIS A 95 8.44 21.01 -23.40
N GLY A 96 8.57 21.56 -24.61
CA GLY A 96 9.82 22.11 -25.13
C GLY A 96 10.12 23.54 -24.65
N LYS A 97 11.05 23.71 -23.68
CA LYS A 97 11.40 25.04 -23.12
C LYS A 97 12.69 25.65 -23.67
N GLU A 98 13.54 24.85 -24.29
CA GLU A 98 14.86 25.30 -24.76
C GLU A 98 14.88 25.70 -26.23
N GLY A 99 13.93 25.22 -27.02
CA GLY A 99 13.89 25.49 -28.46
C GLY A 99 14.97 24.74 -29.25
N LYS A 100 15.59 23.70 -28.71
CA LYS A 100 16.66 22.92 -29.38
C LYS A 100 16.17 21.65 -30.09
N GLY A 101 15.01 21.13 -29.70
CA GLY A 101 14.50 19.82 -30.13
C GLY A 101 14.34 19.66 -31.65
N ARG A 102 14.07 20.74 -32.40
CA ARG A 102 13.92 20.71 -33.86
C ARG A 102 15.19 20.23 -34.59
N TYR A 103 16.38 20.57 -34.10
CA TYR A 103 17.65 20.18 -34.71
C TYR A 103 18.03 18.71 -34.43
N LYS A 104 17.43 18.08 -33.41
CA LYS A 104 17.62 16.65 -33.14
C LYS A 104 17.06 15.77 -34.27
N SER A 105 16.20 16.31 -35.14
CA SER A 105 15.73 15.62 -36.35
C SER A 105 16.86 15.21 -37.29
N LEU A 106 17.97 15.98 -37.33
CA LEU A 106 19.16 15.67 -38.12
C LEU A 106 19.93 14.43 -37.63
N ALA A 107 19.55 13.88 -36.47
CA ALA A 107 20.05 12.57 -36.04
C ALA A 107 19.41 11.41 -36.83
N LEU A 108 18.21 11.61 -37.40
CA LEU A 108 17.49 10.59 -38.16
C LEU A 108 17.87 10.58 -39.65
N GLY A 109 18.40 11.68 -40.18
CA GLY A 109 18.89 11.78 -41.55
C GLY A 109 19.52 13.14 -41.82
N ASP A 110 20.29 13.21 -42.90
CA ASP A 110 21.13 14.38 -43.18
C ASP A 110 20.36 15.55 -43.81
N LEU A 111 19.18 15.28 -44.37
CA LEU A 111 18.32 16.29 -44.99
C LEU A 111 16.92 16.25 -44.37
N VAL A 112 16.50 17.35 -43.74
CA VAL A 112 15.21 17.46 -43.08
C VAL A 112 14.42 18.64 -43.63
N GLU A 113 13.25 18.36 -44.20
CA GLU A 113 12.31 19.36 -44.70
C GLU A 113 11.09 19.47 -43.78
N PHE A 114 10.88 20.66 -43.22
CA PHE A 114 9.69 21.02 -42.46
C PHE A 114 8.72 21.78 -43.35
N THR A 115 7.60 21.19 -43.72
CA THR A 115 6.48 21.88 -44.34
C THR A 115 5.49 22.32 -43.27
N SER A 116 5.23 23.62 -43.17
CA SER A 116 4.22 24.13 -42.25
C SER A 116 3.00 24.63 -43.02
N ARG A 117 1.80 24.18 -42.60
CA ARG A 117 0.54 24.70 -43.10
C ARG A 117 -0.26 25.31 -41.97
N TYR A 118 -0.63 26.58 -42.10
CA TYR A 118 -1.34 27.31 -41.07
C TYR A 118 -2.44 28.20 -41.65
N LYS A 119 -3.45 28.47 -40.83
CA LYS A 119 -4.57 29.34 -41.20
C LYS A 119 -4.19 30.81 -40.98
N ASN A 120 -4.45 31.65 -41.97
CA ASN A 120 -4.27 33.09 -41.90
C ASN A 120 -5.54 33.78 -42.43
N GLY A 121 -6.42 34.18 -41.51
CA GLY A 121 -7.77 34.65 -41.85
C GLY A 121 -8.60 33.52 -42.47
N GLU A 122 -9.16 33.78 -43.65
CA GLU A 122 -9.94 32.79 -44.43
C GLU A 122 -9.08 31.91 -45.36
N SER A 123 -7.77 32.20 -45.46
CA SER A 123 -6.85 31.49 -46.36
C SER A 123 -5.91 30.56 -45.60
N ASN A 124 -5.49 29.48 -46.25
CA ASN A 124 -4.41 28.63 -45.75
C ASN A 124 -3.10 29.00 -46.43
N LYS A 125 -2.02 29.04 -45.67
CA LYS A 125 -0.68 29.34 -46.19
C LYS A 125 0.26 28.18 -45.92
N GLU A 126 1.22 28.01 -46.82
CA GLU A 126 2.19 26.92 -46.79
C GLU A 126 3.59 27.42 -47.18
N TYR A 127 4.60 26.88 -46.51
CA TYR A 127 6.01 27.08 -46.84
C TYR A 127 6.82 25.91 -46.29
N THR A 128 8.05 25.81 -46.76
CA THR A 128 9.00 24.77 -46.37
C THR A 128 10.27 25.38 -45.77
N ILE A 129 10.87 24.67 -44.82
CA ILE A 129 12.16 24.98 -44.22
C ILE A 129 13.03 23.75 -44.40
N THR A 130 14.19 23.90 -45.01
CA THR A 130 15.16 22.80 -45.20
C THR A 130 16.34 22.99 -44.26
N LEU A 131 16.69 21.92 -43.55
CA LEU A 131 17.93 21.80 -42.77
C LEU A 131 18.80 20.72 -43.40
N ASP A 132 20.05 21.06 -43.68
CA ASP A 132 21.07 20.14 -44.21
C ASP A 132 22.21 20.02 -43.19
N ARG A 133 22.55 18.79 -42.83
CA ARG A 133 23.66 18.48 -41.92
C ARG A 133 25.00 19.01 -42.42
N ASN A 134 25.19 19.15 -43.73
CA ASN A 134 26.41 19.70 -44.30
C ASN A 134 26.47 21.23 -44.22
N HIS A 135 25.35 21.89 -43.92
CA HIS A 135 25.20 23.35 -43.90
C HIS A 135 24.47 23.82 -42.62
N LEU A 136 24.93 23.36 -41.45
CA LEU A 136 24.30 23.62 -40.14
C LEU A 136 24.17 25.09 -39.72
N SER A 137 24.91 26.00 -40.36
CA SER A 137 24.85 27.45 -40.07
C SER A 137 23.59 28.13 -40.63
N TYR A 138 22.88 27.48 -41.54
CA TYR A 138 21.77 28.08 -42.27
C TYR A 138 20.51 27.23 -42.24
N SER A 139 19.37 27.92 -42.36
CA SER A 139 18.08 27.31 -42.66
C SER A 139 17.51 27.93 -43.93
N ASP A 140 17.09 27.09 -44.87
CA ASP A 140 16.60 27.52 -46.19
C ASP A 140 15.08 27.54 -46.21
N PHE A 141 14.50 28.73 -46.41
CA PHE A 141 13.06 28.93 -46.49
C PHE A 141 12.61 29.03 -47.94
N SER A 142 11.54 28.31 -48.30
CA SER A 142 10.82 28.56 -49.55
C SER A 142 9.98 29.82 -49.48
N ASP A 143 9.55 30.29 -50.64
CA ASP A 143 8.52 31.32 -50.73
C ASP A 143 7.22 30.89 -50.04
N LEU A 144 6.55 31.88 -49.42
CA LEU A 144 5.25 31.70 -48.80
C LEU A 144 4.17 31.55 -49.87
N LYS A 145 3.52 30.40 -49.91
CA LYS A 145 2.44 30.09 -50.85
C LYS A 145 1.08 30.29 -50.17
N THR A 146 0.18 30.99 -50.85
CA THR A 146 -1.24 31.02 -50.46
C THR A 146 -1.96 29.89 -51.18
N LEU A 147 -2.55 28.97 -50.43
CA LEU A 147 -3.28 27.85 -51.01
C LEU A 147 -4.66 28.31 -51.53
N PRO A 148 -5.17 27.69 -52.61
CA PRO A 148 -6.49 28.02 -53.14
C PRO A 148 -7.59 27.69 -52.12
N LYS A 149 -8.82 28.19 -52.34
CA LYS A 149 -9.95 27.89 -51.45
C LYS A 149 -10.22 26.38 -51.45
N GLY A 150 -10.20 25.77 -50.26
CA GLY A 150 -10.42 24.34 -50.07
C GLY A 150 -10.22 23.94 -48.60
N ASN A 151 -10.59 22.70 -48.28
CA ASN A 151 -10.41 22.13 -46.95
C ASN A 151 -9.01 21.54 -46.84
N TYR A 152 -8.07 22.33 -46.32
CA TYR A 152 -6.72 21.88 -45.99
C TYR A 152 -6.58 21.71 -44.49
N SER A 153 -5.98 20.60 -44.05
CA SER A 153 -5.58 20.40 -42.66
C SER A 153 -4.37 21.28 -42.33
N THR A 154 -4.41 22.01 -41.22
CA THR A 154 -3.24 22.70 -40.66
C THR A 154 -2.30 21.69 -39.97
N GLY A 155 -1.06 22.09 -39.73
CA GLY A 155 -0.08 21.30 -38.99
C GLY A 155 1.32 21.38 -39.58
N PHE A 156 2.15 20.43 -39.17
CA PHE A 156 3.48 20.22 -39.74
C PHE A 156 3.61 18.89 -40.44
N GLN A 157 4.41 18.89 -41.49
CA GLN A 157 4.96 17.69 -42.10
C GLN A 157 6.49 17.78 -42.06
N VAL A 158 7.15 16.78 -41.49
CA VAL A 158 8.60 16.67 -41.41
C VAL A 158 9.03 15.48 -42.25
N ARG A 159 9.70 15.75 -43.37
CA ARG A 159 10.27 14.75 -44.26
C ARG A 159 11.77 14.64 -44.01
N ILE A 160 12.25 13.43 -43.74
CA ILE A 160 13.65 13.15 -43.44
C ILE A 160 14.18 12.22 -44.51
N GLU A 161 15.20 12.68 -45.22
CA GLU A 161 15.88 11.97 -46.31
C GLU A 161 17.36 11.77 -45.95
N ASN A 162 18.07 10.95 -46.75
CA ASN A 162 19.42 10.47 -46.40
C ASN A 162 19.44 9.86 -44.99
N VAL A 163 18.54 8.90 -44.79
CA VAL A 163 18.19 8.36 -43.47
C VAL A 163 19.36 7.58 -42.87
N ASN A 164 19.71 7.92 -41.63
CA ASN A 164 20.62 7.12 -40.82
C ASN A 164 19.89 5.82 -40.41
N GLN A 165 20.28 4.69 -40.99
CA GLN A 165 19.55 3.43 -40.87
C GLN A 165 19.51 2.89 -39.43
N GLU A 166 20.58 3.10 -38.66
CA GLU A 166 20.66 2.66 -37.26
C GLU A 166 19.66 3.46 -36.41
N ASN A 167 19.74 4.78 -36.46
CA ASN A 167 18.84 5.66 -35.70
C ASN A 167 17.38 5.52 -36.16
N ALA A 168 17.13 5.41 -37.46
CA ALA A 168 15.78 5.24 -37.97
C ALA A 168 15.17 3.90 -37.53
N SER A 169 15.95 2.82 -37.52
CA SER A 169 15.50 1.53 -36.97
C SER A 169 15.17 1.67 -35.48
N GLN A 170 16.02 2.33 -34.70
CA GLN A 170 15.74 2.63 -33.29
C GLN A 170 14.47 3.49 -33.11
N ALA A 171 14.11 4.36 -34.05
CA ALA A 171 12.93 5.21 -33.94
C ALA A 171 11.60 4.48 -34.21
N ILE A 172 11.59 3.46 -35.08
CA ILE A 172 10.35 2.88 -35.63
C ILE A 172 10.16 1.38 -35.36
N ASP A 173 11.17 0.69 -34.82
CA ASP A 173 11.10 -0.74 -34.50
C ASP A 173 10.05 -1.05 -33.41
N ILE A 174 9.55 -2.29 -33.41
CA ILE A 174 8.48 -2.77 -32.52
C ILE A 174 8.85 -2.59 -31.04
N ASN A 175 10.10 -2.88 -30.66
CA ASN A 175 10.55 -2.70 -29.27
C ASN A 175 10.49 -1.22 -28.86
N SER A 176 10.88 -0.33 -29.78
CA SER A 176 10.84 1.12 -29.58
C SER A 176 9.42 1.65 -29.48
N ARG A 177 8.41 0.99 -30.07
CA ARG A 177 7.00 1.37 -29.92
C ARG A 177 6.50 1.23 -28.50
N LYS A 178 6.81 0.11 -27.83
CA LYS A 178 6.47 -0.05 -26.41
C LYS A 178 7.11 1.03 -25.55
N GLU A 179 8.38 1.36 -25.81
CA GLU A 179 9.04 2.44 -25.09
C GLU A 179 8.40 3.82 -25.36
N LEU A 180 7.97 4.09 -26.59
CA LEU A 180 7.22 5.31 -26.93
C LEU A 180 5.84 5.32 -26.25
N GLU A 181 5.12 4.21 -26.26
CA GLU A 181 3.85 4.05 -25.55
C GLU A 181 4.04 4.37 -24.07
N GLN A 182 5.01 3.74 -23.41
CA GLN A 182 5.35 3.99 -22.00
C GLN A 182 5.71 5.45 -21.74
N LYS A 183 6.53 6.06 -22.61
CA LYS A 183 6.99 7.44 -22.48
C LYS A 183 5.87 8.47 -22.61
N PHE A 184 4.92 8.23 -23.52
CA PHE A 184 3.80 9.14 -23.77
C PHE A 184 2.54 8.77 -22.98
N ALA A 185 2.48 7.59 -22.34
CA ALA A 185 1.33 7.15 -21.56
C ALA A 185 0.98 8.11 -20.42
N SER A 186 1.97 8.58 -19.67
CA SER A 186 1.75 9.56 -18.60
C SER A 186 1.18 10.87 -19.15
N TYR A 187 1.61 11.30 -20.34
CA TYR A 187 1.06 12.49 -20.99
C TYR A 187 -0.36 12.25 -21.53
N TRP A 188 -0.63 11.07 -22.09
CA TRP A 188 -1.94 10.66 -22.59
C TRP A 188 -3.00 10.60 -21.48
N ILE A 189 -2.64 10.20 -20.26
CA ILE A 189 -3.58 10.25 -19.12
C ILE A 189 -4.05 11.68 -18.83
N ASN A 190 -3.12 12.63 -18.95
CA ASN A 190 -3.41 14.03 -18.71
C ASN A 190 -4.16 14.67 -19.88
N TYR A 191 -3.93 14.17 -21.09
CA TYR A 191 -4.47 14.67 -22.36
C TYR A 191 -4.86 13.48 -23.26
N PRO A 192 -6.01 12.84 -23.05
CA PRO A 192 -6.40 11.64 -23.80
C PRO A 192 -6.84 11.95 -25.25
N ASP A 193 -6.79 13.22 -25.65
CA ASP A 193 -7.27 13.77 -26.91
C ASP A 193 -6.20 13.77 -28.02
N PHE A 194 -5.23 12.84 -27.97
CA PHE A 194 -4.32 12.60 -29.08
C PHE A 194 -4.13 11.13 -29.41
N SER A 195 -3.69 10.86 -30.64
CA SER A 195 -3.32 9.55 -31.15
C SER A 195 -2.00 9.64 -31.91
N ILE A 196 -1.11 8.67 -31.66
CA ILE A 196 0.13 8.49 -32.41
C ILE A 196 -0.01 7.22 -33.24
N ILE A 197 0.25 7.32 -34.54
CA ILE A 197 0.08 6.23 -35.50
C ILE A 197 1.41 6.02 -36.22
N ILE A 198 1.99 4.83 -36.12
CA ILE A 198 3.25 4.47 -36.76
C ILE A 198 2.99 3.42 -37.84
N ASN A 199 3.16 3.82 -39.10
CA ASN A 199 2.93 3.00 -40.29
C ASN A 199 1.55 2.31 -40.28
N GLY A 200 0.50 3.10 -40.00
CA GLY A 200 -0.88 2.64 -39.92
C GLY A 200 -1.28 1.95 -38.60
N GLN A 201 -0.34 1.70 -37.68
CA GLN A 201 -0.64 1.09 -36.39
C GLN A 201 -0.67 2.14 -35.28
N LYS A 202 -1.81 2.26 -34.61
CA LYS A 202 -2.02 3.20 -33.50
C LYS A 202 -1.32 2.69 -32.23
N LEU A 203 -0.70 3.61 -31.49
CA LEU A 203 -0.18 3.34 -30.15
C LEU A 203 -1.33 3.19 -29.15
N GLU A 204 -1.31 2.14 -28.33
CA GLU A 204 -2.44 1.76 -27.46
C GLU A 204 -2.14 2.03 -25.98
N PHE A 205 -2.32 3.27 -25.54
CA PHE A 205 -2.02 3.71 -24.17
C PHE A 205 -2.92 3.06 -23.10
N SER A 206 -4.17 2.76 -23.43
CA SER A 206 -5.13 2.15 -22.49
C SER A 206 -4.71 0.76 -22.03
N SER A 207 -4.05 0.00 -22.91
CA SER A 207 -3.53 -1.34 -22.61
C SER A 207 -2.48 -1.33 -21.50
N LEU A 208 -1.84 -0.18 -21.26
CA LEU A 208 -0.81 -0.04 -20.25
C LEU A 208 -1.38 0.10 -18.83
N ILE A 209 -2.68 0.42 -18.69
CA ILE A 209 -3.36 0.54 -17.40
C ILE A 209 -3.88 -0.84 -17.00
N LYS A 210 -3.26 -1.44 -15.98
CA LYS A 210 -3.67 -2.74 -15.44
C LYS A 210 -4.96 -2.60 -14.64
N HIS A 211 -4.99 -1.59 -13.75
CA HIS A 211 -6.15 -1.27 -12.93
C HIS A 211 -6.20 0.23 -12.62
N SER A 212 -7.41 0.74 -12.35
CA SER A 212 -7.60 2.09 -11.83
C SER A 212 -8.69 2.12 -10.78
N GLU A 213 -8.56 3.00 -9.79
CA GLU A 213 -9.56 3.24 -8.76
C GLU A 213 -9.73 4.74 -8.54
N GLU A 214 -10.98 5.18 -8.33
CA GLU A 214 -11.31 6.58 -8.06
C GLU A 214 -12.07 6.67 -6.74
N GLN A 215 -11.72 7.66 -5.92
CA GLN A 215 -12.40 7.96 -4.66
C GLN A 215 -12.49 9.47 -4.45
N ASP A 216 -13.62 9.95 -3.94
CA ASP A 216 -13.80 11.36 -3.63
C ASP A 216 -13.52 11.68 -2.16
N ILE A 217 -12.95 12.85 -1.93
CA ILE A 217 -12.80 13.50 -0.62
C ILE A 217 -13.52 14.84 -0.70
N LEU A 218 -14.39 15.12 0.26
CA LEU A 218 -15.08 16.40 0.40
C LEU A 218 -14.42 17.18 1.54
N VAL A 219 -14.01 18.42 1.27
CA VAL A 219 -13.40 19.30 2.27
C VAL A 219 -14.09 20.65 2.27
N ASN A 220 -14.40 21.17 3.46
CA ASN A 220 -15.02 22.47 3.66
C ASN A 220 -13.95 23.51 4.04
N ASP A 221 -13.92 24.64 3.33
CA ASP A 221 -12.97 25.75 3.53
C ASP A 221 -13.60 26.91 4.33
N GLY A 222 -14.54 26.62 5.24
CA GLY A 222 -15.24 27.63 6.04
C GLY A 222 -16.27 28.48 5.28
N GLY A 223 -16.56 28.15 4.02
CA GLY A 223 -17.55 28.86 3.19
C GLY A 223 -17.96 28.17 1.88
N PHE A 224 -17.13 27.27 1.34
CA PHE A 224 -17.45 26.45 0.17
C PHE A 224 -16.99 25.01 0.37
N ASP A 225 -17.76 24.06 -0.15
CA ASP A 225 -17.39 22.65 -0.22
C ASP A 225 -16.61 22.37 -1.50
N TYR A 226 -15.38 21.87 -1.36
CA TYR A 226 -14.55 21.45 -2.47
C TYR A 226 -14.51 19.93 -2.55
N ARG A 227 -14.71 19.41 -3.76
CA ARG A 227 -14.56 17.99 -4.07
C ARG A 227 -13.18 17.73 -4.64
N PHE A 228 -12.49 16.76 -4.06
CA PHE A 228 -11.22 16.24 -4.54
C PHE A 228 -11.42 14.80 -5.00
N LYS A 229 -11.22 14.56 -6.29
CA LYS A 229 -11.23 13.20 -6.83
C LYS A 229 -9.80 12.65 -6.83
N ILE A 230 -9.59 11.58 -6.07
CA ILE A 230 -8.34 10.84 -5.99
C ILE A 230 -8.44 9.67 -6.97
N LYS A 231 -7.56 9.64 -7.97
CA LYS A 231 -7.48 8.57 -8.96
C LYS A 231 -6.13 7.86 -8.84
N ILE A 232 -6.16 6.57 -8.52
CA ILE A 232 -4.98 5.71 -8.47
C ILE A 232 -4.95 4.88 -9.75
N ILE A 233 -3.80 4.86 -10.41
CA ILE A 233 -3.58 4.10 -11.65
C ILE A 233 -2.43 3.14 -11.41
N GLU A 234 -2.69 1.85 -11.62
CA GLU A 234 -1.70 0.78 -11.61
C GLU A 234 -1.29 0.44 -13.04
N TRP A 235 0.00 0.52 -13.29
CA TRP A 235 0.60 0.33 -14.60
C TRP A 235 1.02 -1.12 -14.82
N SER A 236 1.05 -1.54 -16.09
CA SER A 236 1.59 -2.84 -16.49
C SER A 236 3.12 -2.87 -16.64
N PHE A 237 3.78 -1.73 -16.45
CA PHE A 237 5.21 -1.54 -16.59
C PHE A 237 5.73 -0.66 -15.45
N ASP A 238 7.04 -0.72 -15.17
CA ASP A 238 7.61 0.10 -14.11
C ASP A 238 7.68 1.58 -14.52
N ILE A 239 7.34 2.45 -13.58
CA ILE A 239 7.27 3.89 -13.79
C ILE A 239 7.91 4.65 -12.63
N LYS A 240 8.30 5.89 -12.90
CA LYS A 240 8.60 6.82 -11.80
C LYS A 240 7.30 7.10 -11.03
N LYS A 241 7.18 6.47 -9.87
CA LYS A 241 6.02 6.57 -8.97
C LYS A 241 5.87 7.99 -8.44
N GLN A 242 4.81 8.68 -8.86
CA GLN A 242 4.56 10.09 -8.56
C GLN A 242 3.10 10.36 -8.16
N THR A 243 2.90 11.49 -7.49
CA THR A 243 1.59 12.07 -7.18
C THR A 243 1.43 13.38 -7.96
N TYR A 244 0.32 13.50 -8.67
CA TYR A 244 0.01 14.61 -9.58
C TYR A 244 -1.14 15.45 -9.01
N LEU A 245 -0.90 16.75 -8.81
CA LEU A 245 -1.92 17.73 -8.44
C LEU A 245 -2.53 18.30 -9.72
N CYS A 246 -3.82 18.07 -9.93
CA CYS A 246 -4.46 18.24 -11.22
C CYS A 246 -5.70 19.14 -11.17
N ASN A 247 -6.06 19.70 -12.33
CA ASN A 247 -7.39 20.27 -12.51
C ASN A 247 -8.48 19.19 -12.56
N THR A 248 -9.74 19.61 -12.72
CA THR A 248 -10.91 18.73 -12.83
C THR A 248 -10.89 17.79 -14.04
N LYS A 249 -10.07 18.07 -15.07
CA LYS A 249 -9.90 17.24 -16.26
C LYS A 249 -8.72 16.25 -16.15
N GLY A 250 -7.97 16.28 -15.05
CA GLY A 250 -6.81 15.41 -14.85
C GLY A 250 -5.50 15.95 -15.41
N ILE A 251 -5.44 17.21 -15.81
CA ILE A 251 -4.22 17.87 -16.25
C ILE A 251 -3.39 18.29 -15.04
N PRO A 252 -2.12 17.86 -14.90
CA PRO A 252 -1.30 18.14 -13.75
C PRO A 252 -0.70 19.54 -13.82
N PHE A 253 -0.84 20.29 -12.73
CA PHE A 253 -0.14 21.54 -12.49
C PHE A 253 1.18 21.34 -11.75
N GLN A 254 1.27 20.27 -10.96
CA GLN A 254 2.46 19.95 -10.16
C GLN A 254 2.62 18.44 -9.94
N GLU A 255 3.88 18.01 -9.86
CA GLU A 255 4.27 16.63 -9.58
C GLU A 255 5.05 16.56 -8.27
N THR A 256 4.76 15.55 -7.46
CA THR A 256 5.47 15.27 -6.21
C THR A 256 5.83 13.78 -6.15
N ASN A 257 6.76 13.42 -5.26
CA ASN A 257 7.07 12.02 -5.01
C ASN A 257 5.83 11.29 -4.46
N LEU A 258 5.66 10.01 -4.80
CA LEU A 258 4.54 9.19 -4.32
C LEU A 258 4.36 9.27 -2.79
N GLY A 259 5.47 9.33 -2.05
CA GLY A 259 5.47 9.54 -0.60
C GLY A 259 4.91 8.36 0.20
N ILE A 260 4.78 7.19 -0.41
CA ILE A 260 4.49 5.89 0.22
C ILE A 260 5.43 4.83 -0.37
N ARG A 261 5.77 3.80 0.41
CA ARG A 261 6.47 2.61 -0.12
C ARG A 261 5.46 1.73 -0.84
N SER A 262 5.69 1.47 -2.12
CA SER A 262 4.86 0.59 -2.97
C SER A 262 5.75 -0.23 -3.88
N THR A 263 5.57 -1.54 -3.91
CA THR A 263 6.18 -2.43 -4.92
C THR A 263 5.47 -2.27 -6.26
N LEU A 264 4.14 -2.14 -6.25
CA LEU A 264 3.33 -1.91 -7.45
C LEU A 264 3.68 -0.59 -8.16
N PRO A 265 3.78 -0.57 -9.51
CA PRO A 265 4.00 0.63 -10.30
C PRO A 265 2.70 1.46 -10.37
N ILE A 266 2.55 2.39 -9.43
CA ILE A 266 1.34 3.21 -9.29
C ILE A 266 1.61 4.71 -9.43
N SER A 267 0.58 5.43 -9.88
CA SER A 267 0.50 6.90 -9.87
C SER A 267 -0.77 7.35 -9.15
N ILE A 268 -0.68 8.49 -8.44
CA ILE A 268 -1.83 9.11 -7.76
C ILE A 268 -2.15 10.43 -8.45
N PHE A 269 -3.40 10.66 -8.82
CA PHE A 269 -3.89 11.91 -9.39
C PHE A 269 -4.91 12.52 -8.42
N ILE A 270 -4.67 13.75 -7.98
CA ILE A 270 -5.57 14.50 -7.11
C ILE A 270 -6.20 15.59 -7.96
N GLN A 271 -7.49 15.47 -8.27
CA GLN A 271 -8.21 16.34 -9.18
C GLN A 271 -9.19 17.22 -8.42
N SER A 272 -9.09 18.54 -8.56
CA SER A 272 -10.07 19.45 -7.95
C SER A 272 -10.09 20.81 -8.63
N ASN A 273 -11.23 21.51 -8.54
CA ASN A 273 -11.32 22.93 -8.86
C ASN A 273 -10.56 23.80 -7.84
N TYR A 274 -10.35 23.31 -6.61
CA TYR A 274 -9.57 23.99 -5.59
C TYR A 274 -8.10 24.12 -6.00
N ILE A 275 -7.52 23.04 -6.53
CA ILE A 275 -6.15 23.03 -7.05
C ILE A 275 -6.02 24.00 -8.24
N GLU A 276 -7.03 24.07 -9.11
CA GLU A 276 -7.06 25.03 -10.20
C GLU A 276 -7.11 26.48 -9.72
N LYS A 277 -7.88 26.77 -8.66
CA LYS A 277 -7.90 28.07 -7.98
C LYS A 277 -6.52 28.43 -7.42
N LEU A 278 -5.90 27.53 -6.64
CA LEU A 278 -4.56 27.74 -6.08
C LEU A 278 -3.50 27.93 -7.15
N HIS A 279 -3.61 27.24 -8.28
CA HIS A 279 -2.71 27.41 -9.42
C HIS A 279 -2.85 28.80 -10.03
N ARG A 280 -4.09 29.27 -10.28
CA ARG A 280 -4.35 30.62 -10.82
C ARG A 280 -3.86 31.74 -9.90
N GLU A 281 -3.93 31.51 -8.58
CA GLU A 281 -3.42 32.43 -7.56
C GLU A 281 -1.90 32.33 -7.35
N ASN A 282 -1.18 31.47 -8.09
CA ASN A 282 0.25 31.16 -7.90
C ASN A 282 0.62 30.67 -6.49
N ARG A 283 -0.35 30.11 -5.75
CA ARG A 283 -0.16 29.60 -4.38
C ARG A 283 0.19 28.12 -4.31
N LEU A 284 0.05 27.39 -5.43
CA LEU A 284 0.34 25.96 -5.50
C LEU A 284 1.81 25.63 -5.16
N ALA A 285 2.77 26.48 -5.53
CA ALA A 285 4.19 26.27 -5.23
C ALA A 285 4.56 26.49 -3.74
N LEU A 286 3.63 26.99 -2.93
CA LEU A 286 3.76 27.23 -1.49
C LEU A 286 3.13 26.08 -0.67
N ASP A 287 3.16 24.85 -1.20
CA ASP A 287 2.56 23.62 -0.64
C ASP A 287 2.64 23.47 0.88
N SER A 288 3.67 24.01 1.53
CA SER A 288 3.84 23.96 2.98
C SER A 288 2.85 24.81 3.79
N LEU A 289 2.05 25.68 3.17
CA LEU A 289 1.19 26.66 3.86
C LEU A 289 -0.31 26.41 3.73
N ASP A 290 -0.74 25.46 2.89
CA ASP A 290 -2.17 25.16 2.68
C ASP A 290 -2.59 23.89 3.45
N GLU A 291 -3.31 24.08 4.55
CA GLU A 291 -3.73 22.98 5.43
C GLU A 291 -4.71 22.02 4.74
N ILE A 292 -5.59 22.54 3.87
CA ILE A 292 -6.59 21.75 3.14
C ILE A 292 -5.88 20.83 2.15
N LEU A 293 -4.99 21.37 1.33
CA LEU A 293 -4.26 20.59 0.33
C LEU A 293 -3.37 19.54 1.01
N ASN A 294 -2.69 19.88 2.11
CA ASN A 294 -1.87 18.94 2.86
C ASN A 294 -2.70 17.80 3.48
N SER A 295 -3.88 18.11 4.00
CA SER A 295 -4.83 17.11 4.51
C SER A 295 -5.25 16.14 3.40
N VAL A 296 -5.66 16.68 2.23
CA VAL A 296 -6.05 15.86 1.07
C VAL A 296 -4.89 15.00 0.56
N ILE A 297 -3.66 15.54 0.50
CA ILE A 297 -2.47 14.77 0.11
C ILE A 297 -2.25 13.63 1.11
N LYS A 298 -2.36 13.86 2.41
CA LYS A 298 -2.22 12.83 3.44
C LYS A 298 -3.28 11.73 3.30
N ASP A 299 -4.52 12.11 3.06
CA ASP A 299 -5.63 11.17 2.87
C ASP A 299 -5.49 10.39 1.57
N SER A 300 -5.07 11.02 0.48
CA SER A 300 -4.77 10.33 -0.79
C SER A 300 -3.70 9.24 -0.62
N LYS A 301 -2.68 9.49 0.22
CA LYS A 301 -1.65 8.51 0.56
C LYS A 301 -2.16 7.38 1.43
N LYS A 302 -3.20 7.60 2.24
CA LYS A 302 -3.88 6.53 3.00
C LYS A 302 -4.65 5.62 2.05
N ILE A 303 -5.45 6.22 1.16
CA ILE A 303 -6.21 5.50 0.12
C ILE A 303 -5.26 4.66 -0.75
N ALA A 304 -4.13 5.22 -1.17
CA ALA A 304 -3.15 4.51 -1.97
C ALA A 304 -2.50 3.33 -1.23
N ARG A 305 -2.21 3.45 0.08
CA ARG A 305 -1.70 2.32 0.87
C ARG A 305 -2.72 1.19 0.98
N ASP A 306 -3.98 1.52 1.21
CA ASP A 306 -5.06 0.52 1.27
C ASP A 306 -5.30 -0.15 -0.07
N TYR A 307 -5.20 0.60 -1.18
CA TYR A 307 -5.22 0.05 -2.54
C TYR A 307 -4.11 -0.96 -2.76
N VAL A 308 -2.85 -0.58 -2.50
CA VAL A 308 -1.69 -1.47 -2.69
C VAL A 308 -1.83 -2.74 -1.86
N ARG A 309 -2.21 -2.61 -0.58
CA ARG A 309 -2.45 -3.75 0.30
C ARG A 309 -3.50 -4.70 -0.28
N ARG A 310 -4.69 -4.22 -0.65
CA ARG A 310 -5.74 -5.06 -1.26
C ARG A 310 -5.27 -5.73 -2.55
N ARG A 311 -4.58 -4.99 -3.42
CA ARG A 311 -4.11 -5.51 -4.71
C ARG A 311 -3.10 -6.63 -4.53
N LEU A 312 -2.12 -6.44 -3.64
CA LEU A 312 -1.18 -7.49 -3.29
C LEU A 312 -1.89 -8.73 -2.75
N HIS A 313 -2.83 -8.60 -1.81
CA HIS A 313 -3.62 -9.74 -1.33
C HIS A 313 -4.43 -10.44 -2.44
N GLN A 314 -5.00 -9.68 -3.39
CA GLN A 314 -5.72 -10.25 -4.53
C GLN A 314 -4.80 -11.03 -5.46
N TYR A 315 -3.61 -10.49 -5.75
CA TYR A 315 -2.60 -11.17 -6.55
C TYR A 315 -2.10 -12.43 -5.85
N SER A 316 -1.90 -12.37 -4.53
CA SER A 316 -1.59 -13.54 -3.70
C SER A 316 -2.62 -14.66 -3.87
N GLY A 317 -3.91 -14.33 -3.72
CA GLY A 317 -4.98 -15.33 -3.86
C GLY A 317 -5.07 -15.93 -5.27
N LYS A 318 -4.96 -15.10 -6.31
CA LYS A 318 -5.05 -15.56 -7.70
C LYS A 318 -3.86 -16.42 -8.11
N PHE A 319 -2.64 -15.98 -7.81
CA PHE A 319 -1.42 -16.72 -8.13
C PHE A 319 -1.40 -18.10 -7.48
N ILE A 320 -1.74 -18.17 -6.18
CA ILE A 320 -1.79 -19.46 -5.47
C ILE A 320 -2.91 -20.36 -6.01
N ASN A 321 -4.06 -19.80 -6.39
CA ASN A 321 -5.12 -20.58 -7.02
C ASN A 321 -4.72 -21.09 -8.41
N GLU A 322 -4.04 -20.29 -9.23
CA GLU A 322 -3.50 -20.71 -10.52
C GLU A 322 -2.47 -21.83 -10.37
N LEU A 323 -1.58 -21.76 -9.36
CA LEU A 323 -0.65 -22.85 -9.05
C LEU A 323 -1.37 -24.13 -8.64
N LYS A 324 -2.48 -24.03 -7.91
CA LYS A 324 -3.31 -25.18 -7.50
C LYS A 324 -4.03 -25.80 -8.70
N GLU A 325 -4.63 -24.97 -9.56
CA GLU A 325 -5.31 -25.43 -10.79
C GLU A 325 -4.36 -26.14 -11.76
N LYS A 326 -3.13 -25.62 -11.90
CA LYS A 326 -2.08 -26.22 -12.75
C LYS A 326 -1.38 -27.43 -12.10
N GLY A 327 -1.71 -27.79 -10.85
CA GLY A 327 -1.07 -28.90 -10.13
C GLY A 327 0.42 -28.67 -9.82
N LEU A 328 0.81 -27.39 -9.75
CA LEU A 328 2.16 -26.90 -9.43
C LEU A 328 2.33 -26.64 -7.93
N TYR A 329 1.22 -26.41 -7.22
CA TYR A 329 1.22 -26.19 -5.78
C TYR A 329 1.71 -27.44 -5.02
N PRO A 330 2.73 -27.35 -4.15
CA PRO A 330 3.38 -28.55 -3.59
C PRO A 330 2.54 -29.29 -2.53
N TYR A 331 1.63 -28.61 -1.86
CA TYR A 331 0.80 -29.21 -0.81
C TYR A 331 -0.49 -29.80 -1.38
N LYS A 332 -0.92 -30.94 -0.84
CA LYS A 332 -2.14 -31.65 -1.26
C LYS A 332 -3.24 -31.52 -0.20
N GLY A 333 -4.50 -31.49 -0.64
CA GLY A 333 -5.66 -31.48 0.26
C GLY A 333 -5.80 -30.21 1.11
N LYS A 334 -6.69 -30.27 2.10
CA LYS A 334 -6.81 -29.24 3.15
C LYS A 334 -5.71 -29.48 4.20
N PRO A 335 -5.27 -28.45 4.93
CA PRO A 335 -4.33 -28.63 6.04
C PRO A 335 -4.98 -29.48 7.14
N ASP A 336 -4.26 -30.46 7.66
CA ASP A 336 -4.72 -31.37 8.71
C ASP A 336 -4.48 -30.77 10.10
N THR A 337 -3.55 -29.82 10.24
CA THR A 337 -3.21 -29.17 11.51
C THR A 337 -3.01 -27.66 11.38
N ILE A 338 -3.14 -26.94 12.50
CA ILE A 338 -2.88 -25.49 12.59
C ILE A 338 -1.44 -25.17 12.18
N VAL A 339 -0.48 -26.02 12.56
CA VAL A 339 0.93 -25.89 12.20
C VAL A 339 1.12 -26.03 10.69
N GLU A 340 0.46 -26.99 10.07
CA GLU A 340 0.53 -27.17 8.61
C GLU A 340 -0.10 -25.99 7.86
N GLU A 341 -1.21 -25.45 8.35
CA GLU A 341 -1.83 -24.26 7.78
C GLU A 341 -0.88 -23.05 7.83
N SER A 342 -0.21 -22.83 8.97
CA SER A 342 0.80 -21.78 9.12
C SER A 342 1.99 -21.99 8.17
N LYS A 343 2.47 -23.23 8.00
CA LYS A 343 3.54 -23.57 7.03
C LYS A 343 3.14 -23.24 5.60
N ARG A 344 1.90 -23.58 5.21
CA ARG A 344 1.35 -23.27 3.88
C ARG A 344 1.23 -21.76 3.67
N GLN A 345 0.87 -20.99 4.69
CA GLN A 345 0.81 -19.52 4.60
C GLN A 345 2.19 -18.89 4.40
N VAL A 346 3.22 -19.34 5.13
CA VAL A 346 4.61 -18.90 4.91
C VAL A 346 5.08 -19.27 3.51
N PHE A 347 4.79 -20.49 3.08
CA PHE A 347 5.09 -20.94 1.72
C PHE A 347 4.42 -20.04 0.67
N ASP A 348 3.15 -19.69 0.84
CA ASP A 348 2.42 -18.84 -0.10
C ASP A 348 3.11 -17.47 -0.25
N ILE A 349 3.56 -16.88 0.86
CA ILE A 349 4.31 -15.61 0.88
C ILE A 349 5.65 -15.75 0.14
N VAL A 350 6.42 -16.80 0.43
CA VAL A 350 7.72 -17.03 -0.22
C VAL A 350 7.53 -17.30 -1.71
N ALA A 351 6.55 -18.12 -2.10
CA ALA A 351 6.24 -18.44 -3.49
C ALA A 351 5.86 -17.18 -4.29
N LEU A 352 5.15 -16.24 -3.68
CA LEU A 352 4.87 -14.93 -4.28
C LEU A 352 6.11 -14.10 -4.49
N GLN A 353 6.99 -14.02 -3.48
CA GLN A 353 8.25 -13.30 -3.63
C GLN A 353 9.12 -13.94 -4.72
N VAL A 354 9.15 -15.25 -4.83
CA VAL A 354 9.84 -15.93 -5.94
C VAL A 354 9.24 -15.54 -7.28
N ASN A 355 7.92 -15.50 -7.42
CA ASN A 355 7.30 -15.05 -8.67
C ASN A 355 7.57 -13.57 -9.00
N GLU A 356 7.68 -12.71 -7.99
CA GLU A 356 7.94 -11.27 -8.19
C GLU A 356 9.41 -10.95 -8.48
N TYR A 357 10.34 -11.65 -7.84
CA TYR A 357 11.77 -11.30 -7.85
C TYR A 357 12.63 -12.24 -8.70
N LEU A 358 12.18 -13.48 -8.98
CA LEU A 358 12.93 -14.39 -9.85
C LEU A 358 12.66 -14.03 -11.31
N PRO A 359 13.67 -13.53 -12.05
CA PRO A 359 13.50 -13.22 -13.47
C PRO A 359 13.03 -14.48 -14.22
N ASP A 360 12.10 -14.30 -15.16
CA ASP A 360 11.60 -15.38 -16.02
C ASP A 360 10.88 -16.55 -15.30
N PHE A 361 10.60 -16.47 -13.99
CA PHE A 361 9.82 -17.53 -13.32
C PHE A 361 8.45 -17.74 -13.96
N GLU A 362 7.77 -16.66 -14.34
CA GLU A 362 6.46 -16.73 -14.98
C GLU A 362 6.54 -17.35 -16.39
N THR A 363 7.66 -17.20 -17.09
CA THR A 363 7.88 -17.69 -18.45
C THR A 363 8.49 -19.10 -18.50
N GLN A 364 8.97 -19.63 -17.36
CA GLN A 364 9.45 -21.00 -17.22
C GLN A 364 8.37 -22.05 -17.50
N ASP A 365 8.81 -23.24 -17.93
CA ASP A 365 7.94 -24.39 -18.11
C ASP A 365 7.41 -24.93 -16.76
N ASP A 366 6.28 -25.61 -16.82
CA ASP A 366 5.57 -26.10 -15.64
C ASP A 366 6.40 -27.10 -14.81
N LYS A 367 7.36 -27.85 -15.39
CA LYS A 367 8.22 -28.73 -14.60
C LYS A 367 9.25 -27.93 -13.80
N SER A 368 9.83 -26.89 -14.40
CA SER A 368 10.78 -26.00 -13.72
C SER A 368 10.12 -25.23 -12.58
N LYS A 369 8.92 -24.67 -12.82
CA LYS A 369 8.12 -24.03 -11.76
C LYS A 369 7.81 -24.99 -10.62
N LYS A 370 7.38 -26.21 -10.94
CA LYS A 370 7.07 -27.24 -9.95
C LYS A 370 8.29 -27.65 -9.15
N LEU A 371 9.45 -27.77 -9.79
CA LEU A 371 10.72 -28.09 -9.14
C LEU A 371 11.11 -26.99 -8.15
N THR A 372 11.11 -25.72 -8.57
CA THR A 372 11.44 -24.58 -7.70
C THR A 372 10.50 -24.48 -6.50
N LEU A 373 9.19 -24.60 -6.73
CA LEU A 373 8.19 -24.59 -5.65
C LEU A 373 8.32 -25.80 -4.73
N SER A 374 8.66 -26.98 -5.26
CA SER A 374 8.90 -28.17 -4.44
C SER A 374 10.19 -28.06 -3.63
N LEU A 375 11.23 -27.43 -4.18
CA LEU A 375 12.47 -27.14 -3.45
C LEU A 375 12.23 -26.15 -2.31
N ILE A 376 11.44 -25.10 -2.54
CA ILE A 376 11.03 -24.16 -1.48
C ILE A 376 10.26 -24.92 -0.40
N LYS A 377 9.32 -25.79 -0.78
CA LYS A 377 8.54 -26.60 0.16
C LYS A 377 9.44 -27.53 0.99
N GLU A 378 10.29 -28.32 0.35
CA GLU A 378 11.20 -29.27 1.00
C GLU A 378 12.18 -28.56 1.95
N SER A 379 12.61 -27.38 1.53
CA SER A 379 13.56 -26.57 2.28
C SER A 379 12.92 -25.84 3.48
N LEU A 380 11.63 -25.54 3.41
CA LEU A 380 10.84 -25.13 4.58
C LEU A 380 10.55 -26.30 5.53
N GLU A 381 10.63 -27.56 5.07
CA GLU A 381 10.33 -28.75 5.87
C GLU A 381 11.57 -29.36 6.57
N ASN A 382 12.78 -29.27 5.99
CA ASN A 382 13.90 -30.13 6.41
C ASN A 382 15.18 -29.47 6.97
N ASP A 383 15.42 -28.16 6.82
CA ASP A 383 16.38 -27.35 7.63
C ASP A 383 16.75 -26.04 6.90
N THR A 384 16.83 -24.93 7.67
CA THR A 384 17.06 -23.56 7.20
C THR A 384 18.36 -23.34 6.41
N THR A 385 19.42 -24.10 6.67
CA THR A 385 20.71 -23.99 5.98
C THR A 385 20.65 -24.41 4.50
N SER A 386 19.76 -25.34 4.16
CA SER A 386 19.55 -25.74 2.76
C SER A 386 18.74 -24.68 1.99
N LEU A 387 17.82 -23.97 2.66
CA LEU A 387 17.07 -22.83 2.10
C LEU A 387 18.00 -21.67 1.81
N GLN A 388 18.91 -21.37 2.74
CA GLN A 388 19.90 -20.30 2.58
C GLN A 388 20.76 -20.50 1.34
N ARG A 389 21.24 -21.73 1.08
CA ARG A 389 22.00 -22.03 -0.16
C ARG A 389 21.14 -21.90 -1.42
N ILE A 390 19.93 -22.44 -1.42
CA ILE A 390 19.04 -22.38 -2.60
C ILE A 390 18.63 -20.95 -2.92
N LEU A 391 18.24 -20.15 -1.92
CA LEU A 391 17.89 -18.74 -2.12
C LEU A 391 19.09 -17.91 -2.60
N THR A 392 20.30 -18.25 -2.16
CA THR A 392 21.54 -17.56 -2.58
C THR A 392 21.97 -17.94 -4.00
N GLU A 393 21.85 -19.22 -4.36
CA GLU A 393 22.33 -19.77 -5.65
C GLU A 393 21.30 -19.63 -6.77
N VAL A 394 19.99 -19.61 -6.47
CA VAL A 394 18.92 -19.68 -7.47
C VAL A 394 18.12 -18.38 -7.57
N ILE A 395 18.05 -17.55 -6.51
CA ILE A 395 17.18 -16.36 -6.49
C ILE A 395 18.01 -15.07 -6.38
N GLU A 396 17.96 -14.22 -7.41
CA GLU A 396 18.55 -12.88 -7.39
C GLU A 396 17.74 -11.91 -6.52
N LEU A 397 17.68 -12.15 -5.20
CA LEU A 397 17.10 -11.21 -4.24
C LEU A 397 18.01 -9.98 -4.07
N PRO A 398 17.46 -8.76 -3.98
CA PRO A 398 18.24 -7.57 -3.61
C PRO A 398 18.96 -7.76 -2.28
N GLU A 399 20.21 -7.29 -2.19
CA GLU A 399 21.12 -7.54 -1.07
C GLU A 399 20.53 -7.12 0.29
N GLU A 400 19.81 -6.00 0.32
CA GLU A 400 19.14 -5.47 1.52
C GLU A 400 18.05 -6.43 2.04
N LYS A 401 17.23 -7.01 1.16
CA LYS A 401 16.17 -7.97 1.52
C LYS A 401 16.72 -9.33 1.90
N ARG A 402 17.84 -9.71 1.29
CA ARG A 402 18.59 -10.91 1.63
C ARG A 402 19.13 -10.81 3.04
N ASN A 403 19.74 -9.67 3.38
CA ASN A 403 20.28 -9.40 4.70
C ASN A 403 19.18 -9.34 5.77
N ASP A 404 18.04 -8.69 5.51
CA ASP A 404 16.89 -8.71 6.44
C ASP A 404 16.43 -10.15 6.74
N LEU A 405 16.37 -11.01 5.72
CA LEU A 405 15.92 -12.39 5.86
C LEU A 405 17.00 -13.27 6.52
N PHE A 406 18.28 -13.02 6.22
CA PHE A 406 19.41 -13.70 6.86
C PHE A 406 19.49 -13.36 8.34
N GLU A 407 19.34 -12.10 8.71
CA GLU A 407 19.39 -11.64 10.10
C GLU A 407 18.26 -12.28 10.93
N ILE A 408 17.05 -12.37 10.38
CA ILE A 408 15.92 -13.06 11.03
C ILE A 408 16.18 -14.58 11.20
N LEU A 409 16.81 -15.23 10.21
CA LEU A 409 17.04 -16.68 10.21
C LEU A 409 18.32 -17.10 10.96
N ASP A 410 19.30 -16.21 11.12
CA ASP A 410 20.49 -16.42 11.96
C ASP A 410 20.15 -16.29 13.45
N GLU A 411 19.21 -15.41 13.80
CA GLU A 411 18.83 -15.16 15.19
C GLU A 411 17.77 -16.13 15.72
N THR A 412 16.99 -16.79 14.85
CA THR A 412 15.97 -17.76 15.29
C THR A 412 15.65 -18.81 14.23
N SER A 413 15.25 -20.00 14.67
CA SER A 413 14.83 -21.07 13.75
C SER A 413 13.45 -20.78 13.16
N LEU A 414 13.21 -21.22 11.93
CA LEU A 414 11.88 -21.14 11.33
C LEU A 414 10.83 -21.89 12.17
N SER A 415 11.21 -22.95 12.90
CA SER A 415 10.32 -23.63 13.85
C SER A 415 9.85 -22.67 14.94
N ASN A 416 10.77 -21.91 15.55
CA ASN A 416 10.42 -20.92 16.57
C ASN A 416 9.54 -19.80 16.00
N ILE A 417 9.77 -19.40 14.75
CA ILE A 417 8.91 -18.45 14.04
C ILE A 417 7.50 -19.05 13.85
N ILE A 418 7.40 -20.32 13.43
CA ILE A 418 6.13 -21.04 13.27
C ILE A 418 5.40 -21.18 14.61
N ASP A 419 6.12 -21.49 15.68
CA ASP A 419 5.55 -21.63 17.02
C ASP A 419 4.99 -20.29 17.52
N ALA A 420 5.75 -19.20 17.36
CA ALA A 420 5.29 -17.85 17.68
C ALA A 420 4.06 -17.44 16.84
N MET A 421 4.05 -17.75 15.54
CA MET A 421 2.89 -17.47 14.67
C MET A 421 1.67 -18.30 15.05
N THR A 422 1.87 -19.57 15.38
CA THR A 422 0.82 -20.48 15.82
C THR A 422 0.24 -20.02 17.15
N GLU A 423 1.09 -19.56 18.07
CA GLU A 423 0.66 -18.96 19.33
C GLU A 423 -0.21 -17.72 19.09
N ILE A 424 0.24 -16.76 18.27
CA ILE A 424 -0.54 -15.55 17.93
C ILE A 424 -1.88 -15.91 17.30
N LYS A 425 -1.89 -16.87 16.36
CA LYS A 425 -3.12 -17.35 15.72
C LYS A 425 -4.10 -17.95 16.73
N ASN A 426 -3.62 -18.84 17.60
CA ASN A 426 -4.43 -19.47 18.64
C ASN A 426 -5.00 -18.44 19.63
N ARG A 427 -4.19 -17.45 20.00
CA ARG A 427 -4.58 -16.33 20.85
C ARG A 427 -5.71 -15.49 20.21
N LEU A 428 -5.60 -15.15 18.93
CA LEU A 428 -6.64 -14.42 18.21
C LEU A 428 -7.95 -15.23 18.09
N ASN A 429 -7.86 -16.54 17.81
CA ASN A 429 -9.02 -17.42 17.78
C ASN A 429 -9.72 -17.51 19.15
N LEU A 430 -8.95 -17.57 20.23
CA LEU A 430 -9.47 -17.54 21.59
C LEU A 430 -10.23 -16.23 21.87
N LEU A 431 -9.67 -15.07 21.51
CA LEU A 431 -10.34 -13.78 21.71
C LEU A 431 -11.69 -13.73 20.99
N ASN A 432 -11.75 -14.19 19.73
CA ASN A 432 -12.99 -14.28 18.97
C ASN A 432 -13.99 -15.24 19.64
N GLY A 433 -13.53 -16.39 20.14
CA GLY A 433 -14.38 -17.34 20.85
C GLY A 433 -14.96 -16.76 22.16
N ILE A 434 -14.14 -16.09 22.97
CA ILE A 434 -14.58 -15.45 24.21
C ILE A 434 -15.57 -14.32 23.92
N GLU A 435 -15.31 -13.50 22.89
CA GLU A 435 -16.24 -12.44 22.45
C GLU A 435 -17.63 -13.01 22.15
N GLN A 436 -17.70 -14.11 21.42
CA GLN A 436 -18.97 -14.78 21.12
C GLN A 436 -19.64 -15.33 22.37
N LEU A 437 -18.91 -15.97 23.29
CA LEU A 437 -19.47 -16.46 24.56
C LEU A 437 -20.09 -15.34 25.42
N ILE A 438 -19.60 -14.10 25.31
CA ILE A 438 -20.05 -12.98 26.15
C ILE A 438 -21.19 -12.20 25.47
N TYR A 439 -21.08 -11.95 24.16
CA TYR A 439 -21.95 -11.00 23.46
C TYR A 439 -23.05 -11.66 22.63
N ASP A 440 -22.92 -12.93 22.23
CA ASP A 440 -23.97 -13.63 21.48
C ASP A 440 -25.26 -13.76 22.30
N THR A 441 -26.41 -13.48 21.68
CA THR A 441 -27.72 -13.36 22.33
C THR A 441 -28.29 -14.67 22.87
N ASP A 442 -27.87 -15.80 22.31
CA ASP A 442 -28.33 -17.13 22.70
C ASP A 442 -27.31 -17.78 23.64
N LEU A 443 -26.02 -17.67 23.33
CA LEU A 443 -24.95 -18.30 24.12
C LEU A 443 -24.78 -17.67 25.51
N ASN A 444 -24.86 -16.33 25.61
CA ASN A 444 -24.54 -15.63 26.86
C ASN A 444 -25.41 -16.05 28.06
N LYS A 445 -26.62 -16.56 27.82
CA LYS A 445 -27.59 -16.96 28.86
C LYS A 445 -27.15 -18.21 29.61
N GLN A 446 -26.42 -19.08 28.92
CA GLN A 446 -25.96 -20.37 29.44
C GLN A 446 -24.54 -20.29 30.04
N VAL A 447 -23.82 -19.21 29.75
CA VAL A 447 -22.46 -19.01 30.22
C VAL A 447 -22.45 -18.66 31.72
N LYS A 448 -21.95 -19.59 32.53
CA LYS A 448 -21.73 -19.41 33.96
C LYS A 448 -20.27 -19.03 34.21
N GLU A 449 -20.07 -18.12 35.15
CA GLU A 449 -18.76 -17.61 35.57
C GLU A 449 -17.80 -18.74 35.96
N ARG A 450 -18.19 -19.57 36.94
CA ARG A 450 -17.32 -20.62 37.52
C ARG A 450 -17.17 -21.86 36.64
N LYS A 451 -18.27 -22.28 36.01
CA LYS A 451 -18.31 -23.53 35.22
C LYS A 451 -17.59 -23.38 33.89
N HIS A 452 -17.63 -22.19 33.28
CA HIS A 452 -17.15 -21.97 31.91
C HIS A 452 -16.04 -20.92 31.85
N LEU A 453 -16.34 -19.64 32.12
CA LEU A 453 -15.39 -18.54 31.91
C LEU A 453 -14.11 -18.70 32.73
N HIS A 454 -14.22 -19.01 34.02
CA HIS A 454 -13.07 -19.15 34.90
C HIS A 454 -12.12 -20.28 34.44
N LYS A 455 -12.67 -21.42 34.00
CA LYS A 455 -11.89 -22.57 33.51
C LYS A 455 -11.15 -22.30 32.21
N ILE A 456 -11.69 -21.44 31.34
CA ILE A 456 -11.01 -21.02 30.10
C ILE A 456 -9.93 -19.99 30.43
N VAL A 457 -10.27 -18.96 31.19
CA VAL A 457 -9.41 -17.78 31.40
C VAL A 457 -8.20 -18.10 32.30
N VAL A 458 -8.31 -19.05 33.23
CA VAL A 458 -7.17 -19.47 34.08
C VAL A 458 -5.99 -20.01 33.25
N ASN A 459 -6.27 -20.61 32.10
CA ASN A 459 -5.25 -21.15 31.20
C ASN A 459 -4.72 -20.11 30.20
N GLU A 460 -5.31 -18.91 30.17
CA GLU A 460 -5.12 -17.92 29.10
C GLU A 460 -4.99 -16.50 29.70
N THR A 461 -4.27 -16.36 30.82
CA THR A 461 -4.16 -15.11 31.59
C THR A 461 -3.42 -13.98 30.85
N TRP A 462 -2.69 -14.32 29.77
CA TRP A 462 -2.08 -13.36 28.84
C TRP A 462 -3.07 -12.35 28.25
N ILE A 463 -4.39 -12.66 28.25
CA ILE A 463 -5.46 -11.74 27.85
C ILE A 463 -5.37 -10.42 28.63
N PHE A 464 -4.97 -10.46 29.91
CA PHE A 464 -4.82 -9.27 30.75
C PHE A 464 -3.41 -8.64 30.70
N GLY A 465 -2.49 -9.26 29.95
CA GLY A 465 -1.12 -8.80 29.72
C GLY A 465 -0.14 -9.96 29.64
N ASP A 466 0.78 -9.93 28.66
CA ASP A 466 1.70 -11.04 28.37
C ASP A 466 2.64 -11.38 29.53
N LYS A 467 2.92 -10.42 30.43
CA LYS A 467 3.71 -10.65 31.64
C LYS A 467 3.08 -11.66 32.60
N TYR A 468 1.76 -11.85 32.55
CA TYR A 468 1.07 -12.73 33.48
C TYR A 468 1.18 -14.21 33.10
N THR A 469 1.62 -14.57 31.88
CA THR A 469 1.77 -15.98 31.46
C THR A 469 2.70 -16.80 32.38
N TYR A 470 3.71 -16.17 32.98
CA TYR A 470 4.76 -16.85 33.76
C TYR A 470 4.57 -16.80 35.29
N GLY A 471 3.45 -16.28 35.78
CA GLY A 471 3.26 -16.14 37.22
C GLY A 471 2.96 -17.46 37.93
N ALA A 472 3.36 -17.57 39.19
CA ALA A 472 3.20 -18.79 39.99
C ALA A 472 2.04 -18.68 41.00
N ASP A 473 1.43 -19.83 41.30
CA ASP A 473 0.44 -19.97 42.36
C ASP A 473 1.10 -19.96 43.75
N ASP A 474 1.04 -18.82 44.45
CA ASP A 474 1.57 -18.72 45.83
C ASP A 474 0.57 -19.27 46.86
N VAL A 475 0.99 -20.31 47.61
CA VAL A 475 0.19 -20.96 48.67
C VAL A 475 -0.17 -19.98 49.79
N THR A 476 0.71 -19.03 50.09
CA THR A 476 0.51 -18.00 51.13
C THR A 476 -0.59 -17.03 50.71
N LEU A 477 -0.56 -16.59 49.45
CA LEU A 477 -1.62 -15.79 48.85
C LEU A 477 -2.95 -16.55 48.90
N LYS A 478 -2.97 -17.81 48.45
CA LYS A 478 -4.16 -18.67 48.52
C LYS A 478 -4.76 -18.71 49.94
N ASN A 479 -3.94 -18.81 50.99
CA ASN A 479 -4.40 -18.81 52.38
C ASN A 479 -4.94 -17.45 52.86
N VAL A 480 -4.38 -16.33 52.38
CA VAL A 480 -4.90 -14.99 52.66
C VAL A 480 -6.27 -14.81 52.03
N LEU A 481 -6.40 -15.20 50.75
CA LEU A 481 -7.67 -15.12 50.04
C LEU A 481 -8.74 -15.98 50.75
N LYS A 482 -8.40 -17.21 51.17
CA LYS A 482 -9.30 -18.08 51.95
C LYS A 482 -9.79 -17.44 53.26
N ALA A 483 -8.88 -16.86 54.04
CA ALA A 483 -9.21 -16.26 55.33
C ALA A 483 -10.17 -15.06 55.17
N TYR A 484 -9.87 -14.18 54.20
CA TYR A 484 -10.73 -13.03 53.92
C TYR A 484 -12.14 -13.44 53.48
N LEU A 485 -12.26 -14.46 52.64
CA LEU A 485 -13.55 -14.94 52.14
C LEU A 485 -14.46 -15.42 53.28
N LYS A 486 -13.89 -16.10 54.27
CA LYS A 486 -14.60 -16.56 55.47
C LYS A 486 -15.09 -15.38 56.33
N ASP A 487 -14.26 -14.36 56.50
CA ASP A 487 -14.53 -13.27 57.45
C ASP A 487 -15.34 -12.09 56.84
N ALA A 488 -15.34 -11.91 55.51
CA ALA A 488 -15.91 -10.73 54.86
C ALA A 488 -17.22 -10.97 54.08
N ILE A 489 -17.48 -12.20 53.61
CA ILE A 489 -18.63 -12.48 52.72
C ILE A 489 -19.78 -13.18 53.47
N GLY A 490 -19.56 -13.68 54.70
CA GLY A 490 -20.63 -14.24 55.55
C GLY A 490 -21.46 -15.31 54.84
N ARG A 491 -20.80 -16.24 54.15
CA ARG A 491 -21.44 -17.25 53.31
C ARG A 491 -21.25 -18.65 53.91
N ASP A 492 -22.34 -19.18 54.46
CA ASP A 492 -22.41 -20.50 55.13
C ASP A 492 -22.28 -21.70 54.17
N ASP A 493 -22.35 -21.47 52.85
CA ASP A 493 -22.18 -22.46 51.78
C ASP A 493 -20.71 -22.89 51.55
N PHE A 494 -19.75 -22.33 52.31
CA PHE A 494 -18.34 -22.69 52.19
C PHE A 494 -18.03 -24.11 52.71
N GLN A 495 -18.81 -24.62 53.67
CA GLN A 495 -18.58 -25.94 54.27
C GLN A 495 -19.13 -27.07 53.37
N GLU A 496 -20.28 -26.88 52.73
CA GLU A 496 -20.91 -27.91 51.87
C GLU A 496 -20.16 -28.16 50.55
N VAL A 497 -19.43 -27.18 50.02
CA VAL A 497 -18.61 -27.32 48.79
C VAL A 497 -17.27 -27.99 49.06
N VAL A 498 -16.79 -27.96 50.31
CA VAL A 498 -15.52 -28.63 50.71
C VAL A 498 -15.72 -30.13 50.95
N ASP A 499 -16.93 -30.53 51.37
CA ASP A 499 -17.21 -31.91 51.80
C ASP A 499 -18.05 -32.73 50.79
N SER A 500 -18.45 -32.18 49.63
CA SER A 500 -19.24 -32.92 48.61
C SER A 500 -18.36 -33.61 47.55
N GLU A 501 -18.09 -34.88 47.85
CA GLU A 501 -17.69 -36.02 47.01
C GLU A 501 -16.31 -36.03 46.30
N ASP A 502 -15.68 -37.21 46.43
CA ASP A 502 -14.41 -37.65 45.85
C ASP A 502 -14.25 -37.25 44.38
N ASN A 503 -13.39 -36.27 44.13
CA ASN A 503 -12.70 -36.08 42.86
C ASN A 503 -11.31 -35.54 43.15
N ASP A 504 -10.28 -36.36 42.91
CA ASP A 504 -8.85 -36.04 43.04
C ASP A 504 -8.41 -34.81 42.20
N GLU A 505 -9.30 -34.22 41.41
CA GLU A 505 -9.09 -33.01 40.60
C GLU A 505 -9.53 -31.68 41.29
N LEU A 506 -10.05 -31.73 42.52
CA LEU A 506 -10.51 -30.56 43.29
C LEU A 506 -9.38 -29.79 44.03
N ARG A 507 -8.16 -29.68 43.46
CA ARG A 507 -7.08 -28.82 44.02
C ARG A 507 -7.34 -27.31 43.92
N THR A 508 -8.35 -26.91 43.17
CA THR A 508 -8.75 -25.52 42.93
C THR A 508 -10.03 -25.20 43.67
N ILE A 509 -9.94 -24.40 44.74
CA ILE A 509 -11.09 -23.64 45.25
C ILE A 509 -11.39 -22.58 44.18
N PRO A 510 -12.51 -22.65 43.44
CA PRO A 510 -12.71 -21.87 42.21
C PRO A 510 -13.69 -20.70 42.40
N ASP A 511 -13.55 -19.92 43.48
CA ASP A 511 -14.76 -19.24 43.99
C ASP A 511 -14.86 -17.72 43.97
N VAL A 512 -13.81 -16.90 43.81
CA VAL A 512 -14.03 -15.44 43.62
C VAL A 512 -12.99 -14.71 42.75
N CYS A 513 -11.73 -15.15 42.67
CA CYS A 513 -10.74 -14.43 41.85
C CYS A 513 -9.71 -15.35 41.17
N LEU A 514 -9.37 -15.06 39.91
CA LEU A 514 -8.13 -15.53 39.29
C LEU A 514 -7.00 -14.70 39.88
N TRP A 515 -5.93 -15.33 40.35
CA TRP A 515 -4.77 -14.58 40.83
C TRP A 515 -3.50 -15.08 40.16
N GLN A 516 -2.55 -14.17 39.93
CA GLN A 516 -1.25 -14.53 39.39
C GLN A 516 -0.18 -13.61 39.95
N GLN A 517 0.88 -14.21 40.52
CA GLN A 517 1.99 -13.47 41.10
C GLN A 517 3.16 -13.43 40.12
N PHE A 518 3.61 -12.23 39.80
CA PHE A 518 4.73 -11.94 38.92
C PHE A 518 5.91 -11.36 39.70
N SER A 519 7.12 -11.84 39.43
CA SER A 519 8.34 -11.29 40.04
C SER A 519 8.84 -10.08 39.26
N MET A 520 9.05 -8.96 39.95
CA MET A 520 9.71 -7.76 39.39
C MET A 520 11.22 -7.75 39.72
N GLY A 521 11.82 -8.91 40.00
CA GLY A 521 13.22 -9.01 40.41
C GLY A 521 13.48 -8.32 41.75
N SER A 522 14.49 -7.45 41.81
CA SER A 522 14.84 -6.70 43.02
C SER A 522 13.77 -5.69 43.47
N ALA A 523 12.85 -5.32 42.57
CA ALA A 523 11.75 -4.39 42.84
C ALA A 523 10.53 -5.03 43.53
N GLY A 524 10.56 -6.35 43.79
CA GLY A 524 9.52 -7.06 44.54
C GLY A 524 8.61 -7.93 43.67
N LYS A 525 7.33 -8.03 44.06
CA LYS A 525 6.31 -8.88 43.43
C LYS A 525 5.07 -8.06 43.06
N GLU A 526 4.50 -8.31 41.88
CA GLU A 526 3.20 -7.77 41.48
C GLU A 526 2.18 -8.92 41.50
N ASN A 527 1.06 -8.74 42.17
CA ASN A 527 -0.02 -9.71 42.22
C ASN A 527 -1.22 -9.18 41.44
N LEU A 528 -1.64 -9.91 40.41
CA LEU A 528 -2.89 -9.66 39.71
C LEU A 528 -4.01 -10.46 40.39
N ILE A 529 -5.15 -9.82 40.62
CA ILE A 529 -6.36 -10.44 41.17
C ILE A 529 -7.53 -10.01 40.28
N ILE A 530 -8.21 -10.97 39.66
CA ILE A 530 -9.28 -10.73 38.69
C ILE A 530 -10.57 -11.34 39.22
N GLU A 531 -11.57 -10.51 39.46
CA GLU A 531 -12.94 -10.93 39.75
C GLU A 531 -13.75 -10.90 38.44
N LEU A 532 -14.07 -12.08 37.91
CA LEU A 532 -14.94 -12.21 36.73
C LEU A 532 -16.40 -12.23 37.18
N LYS A 533 -17.30 -11.57 36.45
CA LYS A 533 -18.75 -11.79 36.58
C LYS A 533 -19.29 -12.51 35.35
N LYS A 534 -20.37 -13.27 35.55
CA LYS A 534 -21.14 -13.87 34.44
C LYS A 534 -21.60 -12.79 33.43
N PRO A 535 -21.77 -13.14 32.13
CA PRO A 535 -22.14 -12.15 31.11
C PRO A 535 -23.44 -11.38 31.39
N ASN A 536 -24.38 -11.95 32.15
CA ASN A 536 -25.65 -11.29 32.48
C ASN A 536 -25.59 -10.42 33.76
N LYS A 537 -24.41 -9.95 34.15
CA LYS A 537 -24.23 -9.15 35.37
C LYS A 537 -23.29 -7.98 35.09
N ASP A 538 -23.87 -6.79 35.09
CA ASP A 538 -23.15 -5.53 34.87
C ASP A 538 -22.64 -4.93 36.17
N ALA A 539 -21.54 -4.18 36.09
CA ALA A 539 -20.92 -3.55 37.26
C ALA A 539 -21.71 -2.31 37.69
N GLY A 540 -22.08 -2.23 38.98
CA GLY A 540 -22.60 -1.03 39.63
C GLY A 540 -21.86 -0.70 40.92
N PHE A 541 -22.45 0.16 41.75
CA PHE A 541 -21.83 0.57 43.02
C PHE A 541 -21.54 -0.59 43.98
N ILE A 542 -22.38 -1.62 43.98
CA ILE A 542 -22.24 -2.79 44.86
C ILE A 542 -20.97 -3.56 44.49
N GLU A 543 -20.84 -3.93 43.21
CA GLU A 543 -19.71 -4.71 42.71
C GLU A 543 -18.40 -3.90 42.82
N LYS A 544 -18.43 -2.59 42.53
CA LYS A 544 -17.30 -1.69 42.74
C LYS A 544 -16.86 -1.64 44.20
N SER A 545 -17.80 -1.43 45.13
CA SER A 545 -17.48 -1.33 46.56
C SER A 545 -16.92 -2.63 47.12
N GLN A 546 -17.41 -3.76 46.59
CA GLN A 546 -16.92 -5.10 46.95
C GLN A 546 -15.44 -5.26 46.59
N ILE A 547 -15.05 -4.96 45.34
CA ILE A 547 -13.65 -5.11 44.91
C ILE A 547 -12.72 -4.10 45.62
N GLU A 548 -13.18 -2.89 45.93
CA GLU A 548 -12.40 -1.91 46.71
C GLU A 548 -12.18 -2.33 48.17
N SER A 549 -13.22 -2.86 48.81
CA SER A 549 -13.13 -3.41 50.18
C SER A 549 -12.18 -4.62 50.21
N TYR A 550 -12.20 -5.41 49.15
CA TYR A 550 -11.29 -6.54 49.01
C TYR A 550 -9.85 -6.08 48.83
N ALA A 551 -9.62 -5.14 47.91
CA ALA A 551 -8.31 -4.57 47.63
C ALA A 551 -7.67 -3.97 48.89
N THR A 552 -8.45 -3.23 49.67
CA THR A 552 -7.98 -2.56 50.90
C THR A 552 -7.56 -3.56 51.96
N LYS A 553 -8.28 -4.67 52.15
CA LYS A 553 -7.96 -5.64 53.20
C LYS A 553 -6.79 -6.55 52.81
N VAL A 554 -6.71 -6.99 51.55
CA VAL A 554 -5.61 -7.85 51.07
C VAL A 554 -4.28 -7.07 51.02
N SER A 555 -4.30 -5.84 50.52
CA SER A 555 -3.09 -5.00 50.43
C SER A 555 -2.49 -4.59 51.78
N ASN A 556 -3.31 -4.59 52.85
CA ASN A 556 -2.91 -4.27 54.21
C ASN A 556 -2.55 -5.50 55.06
N ASP A 557 -2.61 -6.71 54.51
CA ASP A 557 -2.27 -7.93 55.27
C ASP A 557 -0.78 -7.95 55.65
N PRO A 558 -0.44 -8.13 56.93
CA PRO A 558 0.94 -8.04 57.42
C PRO A 558 1.88 -9.12 56.87
N ARG A 559 1.34 -10.19 56.24
CA ARG A 559 2.14 -11.23 55.60
C ARG A 559 2.86 -10.74 54.33
N PHE A 560 2.47 -9.61 53.76
CA PHE A 560 3.05 -9.06 52.55
C PHE A 560 3.78 -7.72 52.81
N PRO A 561 5.10 -7.64 52.56
CA PRO A 561 5.84 -6.39 52.69
C PRO A 561 5.34 -5.34 51.67
N LYS A 562 4.81 -4.21 52.16
CA LYS A 562 4.21 -3.16 51.32
C LYS A 562 5.19 -2.52 50.33
N ASP A 563 6.46 -2.41 50.72
CA ASP A 563 7.56 -1.85 49.92
C ASP A 563 8.00 -2.77 48.77
N LYS A 564 7.68 -4.06 48.84
CA LYS A 564 8.06 -5.08 47.84
C LYS A 564 6.87 -5.78 47.21
N THR A 565 5.64 -5.33 47.46
CA THR A 565 4.43 -6.00 46.95
C THR A 565 3.46 -4.99 46.37
N LYS A 566 3.23 -5.07 45.06
CA LYS A 566 2.19 -4.33 44.36
C LYS A 566 1.00 -5.22 44.05
N TRP A 567 -0.21 -4.69 44.13
CA TRP A 567 -1.44 -5.42 43.85
C TRP A 567 -2.23 -4.74 42.74
N LYS A 568 -2.75 -5.53 41.79
CA LYS A 568 -3.66 -5.05 40.77
C LYS A 568 -4.96 -5.85 40.85
N PHE A 569 -6.03 -5.19 41.25
CA PHE A 569 -7.37 -5.76 41.33
C PHE A 569 -8.14 -5.38 40.07
N LEU A 570 -8.82 -6.35 39.46
CA LEU A 570 -9.56 -6.16 38.22
C LEU A 570 -10.94 -6.80 38.33
N LEU A 571 -12.00 -5.99 38.28
CA LEU A 571 -13.37 -6.47 38.13
C LEU A 571 -13.75 -6.46 36.64
N VAL A 572 -14.16 -7.61 36.12
CA VAL A 572 -14.53 -7.78 34.70
C VAL A 572 -16.01 -8.13 34.57
N THR A 573 -16.73 -7.33 33.80
CA THR A 573 -18.17 -7.53 33.52
C THR A 573 -18.46 -7.47 32.03
N LYS A 574 -19.67 -7.84 31.60
CA LYS A 574 -20.08 -7.67 30.20
C LYS A 574 -20.21 -6.19 29.84
N ASP A 575 -20.91 -5.46 30.69
CA ASP A 575 -21.15 -4.02 30.55
C ASP A 575 -21.06 -3.30 31.91
N ILE A 576 -21.10 -1.97 31.86
CA ILE A 576 -21.00 -1.07 33.01
C ILE A 576 -22.32 -0.30 33.16
N LYS A 577 -22.83 -0.20 34.39
CA LYS A 577 -24.05 0.58 34.64
C LYS A 577 -23.75 2.09 34.53
N PRO A 578 -24.68 2.89 33.98
CA PRO A 578 -24.49 4.34 33.80
C PRO A 578 -24.11 5.10 35.07
N GLU A 579 -24.50 4.57 36.24
CA GLU A 579 -24.26 5.17 37.55
C GLU A 579 -22.77 5.22 37.96
N ILE A 580 -21.94 4.28 37.48
CA ILE A 580 -20.50 4.26 37.78
C ILE A 580 -19.63 4.71 36.61
N GLU A 581 -20.18 4.85 35.40
CA GLU A 581 -19.42 5.22 34.18
C GLU A 581 -18.54 6.48 34.35
N PRO A 582 -19.01 7.59 34.99
CA PRO A 582 -18.17 8.76 35.21
C PRO A 582 -16.95 8.49 36.10
N LEU A 583 -17.02 7.46 36.96
CA LEU A 583 -15.93 7.07 37.84
C LEU A 583 -14.86 6.25 37.10
N LEU A 584 -15.19 5.65 35.95
CA LEU A 584 -14.24 4.92 35.12
C LEU A 584 -13.42 5.86 34.22
N ASN A 585 -13.93 7.07 33.93
CA ASN A 585 -13.30 8.03 33.03
C ASN A 585 -12.86 9.31 33.77
N GLN A 586 -11.89 9.16 34.68
CA GLN A 586 -11.34 10.26 35.48
C GLN A 586 -10.15 10.94 34.77
N LYS A 587 -10.02 12.27 34.92
CA LYS A 587 -8.84 12.99 34.41
C LYS A 587 -7.56 12.48 35.06
N ASN A 588 -6.50 12.35 34.27
CA ASN A 588 -5.17 11.85 34.67
C ASN A 588 -5.14 10.37 35.11
N ARG A 589 -6.15 9.58 34.76
CA ARG A 589 -6.19 8.13 34.98
C ARG A 589 -6.57 7.39 33.70
N ASN A 590 -6.08 6.16 33.56
CA ASN A 590 -6.50 5.29 32.48
C ASN A 590 -7.98 4.90 32.66
N TYR A 591 -8.67 4.64 31.55
CA TYR A 591 -10.06 4.19 31.60
C TYR A 591 -10.20 2.94 32.49
N GLY A 592 -11.24 2.93 33.34
CA GLY A 592 -11.53 1.87 34.28
C GLY A 592 -10.73 1.91 35.59
N HIS A 593 -9.75 2.81 35.76
CA HIS A 593 -9.01 2.94 37.01
C HIS A 593 -9.84 3.69 38.06
N VAL A 594 -10.44 2.95 39.02
CA VAL A 594 -11.42 3.50 39.97
C VAL A 594 -10.84 3.88 41.33
N SER A 595 -9.78 3.20 41.79
CA SER A 595 -9.17 3.43 43.09
C SER A 595 -7.69 3.08 43.09
N GLU A 596 -6.91 3.85 43.84
CA GLU A 596 -5.44 3.78 43.92
C GLU A 596 -5.03 3.94 45.40
N GLY A 597 -4.13 3.09 45.87
CA GLY A 597 -3.48 3.18 47.18
C GLY A 597 -1.97 3.03 47.08
N ASP A 598 -1.27 3.11 48.21
CA ASP A 598 0.22 3.12 48.24
C ASP A 598 0.87 1.91 47.55
N ASN A 599 0.20 0.75 47.57
CA ASN A 599 0.71 -0.49 47.01
C ASN A 599 -0.34 -1.29 46.23
N PHE A 600 -1.47 -0.69 45.85
CA PHE A 600 -2.49 -1.37 45.06
C PHE A 600 -3.26 -0.45 44.10
N ASP A 601 -3.71 -1.01 42.99
CA ASP A 601 -4.61 -0.39 42.02
C ASP A 601 -5.89 -1.22 41.85
N VAL A 602 -7.04 -0.57 41.65
CA VAL A 602 -8.33 -1.21 41.39
C VAL A 602 -8.91 -0.74 40.06
N TYR A 603 -9.17 -1.70 39.17
CA TYR A 603 -9.74 -1.49 37.85
C TYR A 603 -11.12 -2.14 37.74
N VAL A 604 -12.04 -1.47 37.06
CA VAL A 604 -13.33 -2.01 36.63
C VAL A 604 -13.41 -1.86 35.11
N LEU A 605 -13.47 -2.97 34.38
CA LEU A 605 -13.42 -2.96 32.92
C LEU A 605 -14.46 -3.90 32.30
N PRO A 606 -15.16 -3.48 31.23
CA PRO A 606 -15.97 -4.39 30.45
C PRO A 606 -15.09 -5.31 29.60
N TRP A 607 -15.58 -6.52 29.31
CA TRP A 607 -14.90 -7.48 28.44
C TRP A 607 -14.51 -6.89 27.09
N GLY A 608 -15.36 -6.04 26.48
CA GLY A 608 -15.07 -5.38 25.22
C GLY A 608 -13.77 -4.55 25.25
N HIS A 609 -13.47 -3.89 26.39
CA HIS A 609 -12.21 -3.16 26.55
C HIS A 609 -11.01 -4.12 26.59
N ILE A 610 -11.12 -5.17 27.39
CA ILE A 610 -10.04 -6.16 27.59
C ILE A 610 -9.75 -6.91 26.30
N LEU A 611 -10.79 -7.37 25.60
CA LEU A 611 -10.67 -8.07 24.33
C LEU A 611 -10.12 -7.16 23.25
N SER A 612 -10.56 -5.90 23.18
CA SER A 612 -10.04 -4.92 22.22
C SER A 612 -8.55 -4.61 22.47
N GLU A 613 -8.15 -4.44 23.71
CA GLU A 613 -6.74 -4.19 24.07
C GLU A 613 -5.88 -5.41 23.74
N ALA A 614 -6.32 -6.61 24.13
CA ALA A 614 -5.63 -7.86 23.80
C ALA A 614 -5.56 -8.09 22.29
N ARG A 615 -6.65 -7.82 21.56
CA ARG A 615 -6.71 -7.92 20.11
C ARG A 615 -5.74 -6.93 19.47
N THR A 616 -5.69 -5.68 19.92
CA THR A 616 -4.76 -4.66 19.41
C THR A 616 -3.30 -5.09 19.56
N ARG A 617 -2.94 -5.70 20.71
CA ARG A 617 -1.57 -6.24 20.93
C ARG A 617 -1.18 -7.30 19.88
N HIS A 618 -2.11 -8.15 19.47
CA HIS A 618 -1.85 -9.28 18.58
C HIS A 618 -2.13 -8.98 17.10
N GLU A 619 -3.07 -8.08 16.80
CA GLU A 619 -3.42 -7.67 15.43
C GLU A 619 -2.29 -6.88 14.76
N PHE A 620 -1.54 -6.08 15.52
CA PHE A 620 -0.33 -5.44 14.99
C PHE A 620 0.65 -6.48 14.42
N ILE A 621 0.79 -7.61 15.11
CA ILE A 621 1.69 -8.70 14.70
C ILE A 621 1.05 -9.50 13.55
N ARG A 622 -0.26 -9.74 13.60
CA ARG A 622 -1.03 -10.36 12.49
C ARG A 622 -0.88 -9.57 11.18
N ASP A 623 -1.04 -8.25 11.23
CA ASP A 623 -0.99 -7.36 10.07
C ASP A 623 0.41 -7.31 9.44
N LYS A 624 1.45 -7.53 10.25
CA LYS A 624 2.83 -7.69 9.76
C LYS A 624 3.08 -9.05 9.11
N LEU A 625 2.34 -10.08 9.53
CA LEU A 625 2.52 -11.47 9.11
C LEU A 625 1.50 -11.93 8.04
N ASN A 626 0.57 -11.07 7.63
CA ASN A 626 -0.48 -11.39 6.65
C ASN A 626 -1.28 -12.68 6.97
N LEU A 627 -1.46 -13.00 8.25
CA LEU A 627 -2.23 -14.18 8.66
C LEU A 627 -3.71 -13.99 8.29
N ASN A 628 -4.21 -14.82 7.38
CA ASN A 628 -5.62 -14.88 7.04
C ASN A 628 -6.40 -15.61 8.13
N LEU A 629 -6.93 -14.86 9.10
CA LEU A 629 -8.01 -15.35 9.96
C LEU A 629 -9.33 -15.02 9.27
N LYS A 630 -9.99 -16.03 8.72
CA LYS A 630 -11.36 -15.90 8.24
C LYS A 630 -12.26 -16.74 9.14
N ASP A 631 -13.43 -16.17 9.41
CA ASP A 631 -14.61 -16.73 10.06
C ASP A 631 -14.67 -16.86 11.58
N ASN A 632 -15.81 -16.38 12.09
CA ASN A 632 -16.31 -16.56 13.46
C ASN A 632 -16.46 -18.03 13.83
N GLU A 633 -16.69 -18.91 12.84
CA GLU A 633 -16.79 -20.37 13.03
C GLU A 633 -15.48 -20.97 13.57
N HIS A 634 -14.31 -20.51 13.09
CA HIS A 634 -13.01 -21.03 13.52
C HIS A 634 -12.69 -20.72 14.99
N GLY A 635 -13.19 -19.61 15.53
CA GLY A 635 -13.03 -19.27 16.95
C GLY A 635 -13.82 -20.20 17.86
N LEU A 636 -15.06 -20.52 17.47
CA LEU A 636 -15.91 -21.49 18.19
C LEU A 636 -15.36 -22.91 18.07
N ASP A 637 -14.92 -23.31 16.89
CA ASP A 637 -14.31 -24.63 16.67
C ASP A 637 -13.03 -24.82 17.47
N TYR A 638 -12.20 -23.78 17.60
CA TYR A 638 -11.04 -23.80 18.47
C TYR A 638 -11.43 -24.02 19.93
N LEU A 639 -12.44 -23.31 20.44
CA LEU A 639 -12.95 -23.51 21.81
C LEU A 639 -13.51 -24.93 21.99
N LYS A 640 -14.27 -25.45 21.02
CA LYS A 640 -14.82 -26.82 21.05
C LYS A 640 -13.72 -27.87 21.06
N ASN A 641 -12.65 -27.68 20.30
CA ASN A 641 -11.55 -28.64 20.23
C ASN A 641 -10.67 -28.60 21.48
N LYS A 642 -10.38 -27.41 22.02
CA LYS A 642 -9.42 -27.25 23.15
C LYS A 642 -10.08 -27.32 24.53
N TYR A 643 -11.31 -26.84 24.67
CA TYR A 643 -11.99 -26.65 25.96
C TYR A 643 -13.37 -27.31 26.02
N LYS A 644 -13.61 -28.38 25.23
CA LYS A 644 -14.91 -29.07 25.10
C LYS A 644 -15.62 -29.33 26.44
N GLU A 645 -14.87 -29.79 27.42
CA GLU A 645 -15.36 -30.19 28.74
C GLU A 645 -15.90 -29.01 29.58
N TYR A 646 -15.44 -27.79 29.30
CA TYR A 646 -15.80 -26.57 30.02
C TYR A 646 -16.86 -25.72 29.31
N LEU A 647 -17.43 -26.21 28.21
CA LEU A 647 -18.46 -25.50 27.45
C LEU A 647 -19.87 -25.96 27.86
N PRO A 648 -20.92 -25.11 27.73
CA PRO A 648 -22.31 -25.51 27.94
C PRO A 648 -22.70 -26.74 27.10
N GLU A 649 -23.61 -27.60 27.58
CA GLU A 649 -24.01 -28.83 26.85
C GLU A 649 -24.62 -28.55 25.47
N GLU A 650 -25.29 -27.41 25.31
CA GLU A 650 -25.83 -26.95 24.03
C GLU A 650 -24.73 -26.54 23.00
N PHE A 651 -23.47 -26.59 23.41
CA PHE A 651 -22.28 -26.15 22.66
C PHE A 651 -21.29 -27.30 22.36
N LYS A 652 -21.42 -28.45 23.03
CA LYS A 652 -20.58 -29.65 22.83
C LYS A 652 -20.96 -30.40 21.56
#